data_AF-A0A963N0Q3-F1
#
_entry.id   AF-A0A963N0Q3-F1
#
_cell.length_a   1.000
_cell.length_b   1.000
_cell.length_c   1.000
_cell.angle_alpha   90.00
_cell.angle_beta   90.00
_cell.angle_gamma   90.00
#
_symmetry.space_group_name_H-M   'P 1'
#
loop_
_entity.id
_entity.type
_entity.pdbx_description
1 polymer ?
#
loop_
_entity_poly.entity_id
_entity_poly.type
_entity_poly.pdbx_seq_one_letter_code
_entity_poly.pdbx_strand_id
1 'polypeptide(L)'
;MTQSSKEQQRLIGLYEKLDPTLREVVQVAAVSDPLSRRDLFKLAGEAGVSQEDGLKPQYKNDRDAVDAAIESGILEFVAKPNASPLQAAVLLQDFAFRQAFASGLAERVREQIDGGRQRRRGYALDEDKAVRDMRFAFYADNWDEWQELGLYHSFRPYLLDPFCKRTFAALSPKFQSDFFIRTALGLVHFGDSRRCEFAASVGELVGGMENLPDDVILAATDLLTAQGNIAGLVELAARAESHPEIEGCVAFLRGDFETARKQFEAVDQQRKGTGKRAGKRTANRTTNLRGFPIVLFTLLLLRENSAQSQQHVKQLVKVMDKWATAWHMVSIPLEQALFQQVHPLSGTRMALHNVERMSPLSLLISGWVWSWFFADHEPPISKQACERLIDMYRDSNLAWMAAEFSAIATRMSAGRSKAKGSTTPAEEAHSQLGTVSLVDLIQPAPAWEAGLTALENLAQPAKSAASTPGTPVADERLIWEAEFGKVWVFVTPFIQKHGAKGWSKGRKVGLERLYDQWQTPAFDFLTEQDRTICSALRQYSERDYYGYSETRHEWDQAKLISGLVGHPHVYRTGQRDEPIQVYAGRPQLAIKRSGKQIQLVVEPWHGNEDAELIVSQEGSHRYSIVTFSNQQREVANLVTRIPSVPVEQQDRVFEVARTLASIIDIQSDLEGTPSTGEEVKSSAQIVVQLTPYNDGLRAELFVQPFGEK
;
A
#
# COMPACT_ATOMS: atom_id res chain seq x y z
N MET A 1 2.29 12.60 32.80
CA MET A 1 3.75 12.62 33.02
C MET A 1 4.28 11.22 32.83
N THR A 2 5.24 11.08 31.90
CA THR A 2 5.77 9.78 31.47
C THR A 2 6.72 9.17 32.47
N GLN A 3 7.04 7.90 32.31
CA GLN A 3 8.08 7.26 33.14
C GLN A 3 9.43 7.98 33.00
N SER A 4 9.82 8.38 31.79
CA SER A 4 11.08 9.12 31.55
C SER A 4 11.05 10.53 32.12
N SER A 5 9.94 11.26 31.98
CA SER A 5 9.76 12.61 32.55
C SER A 5 9.71 12.57 34.08
N LYS A 6 9.04 11.58 34.68
CA LYS A 6 9.02 11.34 36.13
C LYS A 6 10.42 11.02 36.66
N GLU A 7 11.16 10.16 35.97
CA GLU A 7 12.53 9.82 36.37
C GLU A 7 13.46 11.02 36.24
N GLN A 8 13.37 11.81 35.16
CA GLN A 8 14.13 13.04 35.00
C GLN A 8 13.84 14.03 36.15
N GLN A 9 12.58 14.24 36.51
CA GLN A 9 12.22 15.12 37.62
C GLN A 9 12.70 14.60 38.98
N ARG A 10 12.65 13.28 39.19
CA ARG A 10 13.25 12.65 40.37
C ARG A 10 14.75 12.92 40.43
N LEU A 11 15.48 12.71 39.33
CA LEU A 11 16.93 12.95 39.26
C LEU A 11 17.28 14.42 39.51
N ILE A 12 16.53 15.36 38.93
CA ILE A 12 16.69 16.79 39.19
C ILE A 12 16.46 17.10 40.67
N GLY A 13 15.38 16.58 41.27
CA GLY A 13 15.08 16.80 42.68
C GLY A 13 16.08 16.16 43.64
N LEU A 14 16.76 15.08 43.24
CA LEU A 14 17.87 14.50 44.00
C LEU A 14 19.16 15.32 43.83
N TYR A 15 19.46 15.74 42.61
CA TYR A 15 20.58 16.63 42.28
C TYR A 15 20.54 17.96 43.04
N GLU A 16 19.37 18.59 43.12
CA GLU A 16 19.17 19.85 43.85
C GLU A 16 19.35 19.71 45.38
N LYS A 17 19.24 18.49 45.91
CA LYS A 17 19.46 18.19 47.34
C LYS A 17 20.91 17.83 47.67
N LEU A 18 21.77 17.66 46.66
CA LEU A 18 23.19 17.41 46.89
C LEU A 18 23.83 18.60 47.62
N ASP A 19 24.85 18.28 48.42
CA ASP A 19 25.79 19.25 48.95
C ASP A 19 26.33 20.17 47.82
N PRO A 20 26.52 21.49 48.04
CA PRO A 20 26.97 22.42 47.00
C PRO A 20 28.23 21.98 46.27
N THR A 21 29.25 21.47 46.98
CA THR A 21 30.50 21.04 46.37
C THR A 21 30.29 19.81 45.50
N LEU A 22 29.54 18.81 45.99
CA LEU A 22 29.22 17.62 45.19
C LEU A 22 28.36 17.96 43.98
N ARG A 23 27.46 18.94 44.09
CA ARG A 23 26.66 19.44 42.98
C ARG A 23 27.52 20.07 41.90
N GLU A 24 28.52 20.87 42.25
CA GLU A 24 29.50 21.41 41.30
C GLU A 24 30.35 20.31 40.67
N VAL A 25 30.73 19.26 41.41
CA VAL A 25 31.41 18.09 40.85
C VAL A 25 30.55 17.37 39.79
N VAL A 26 29.23 17.22 40.04
CA VAL A 26 28.29 16.68 39.05
C VAL A 26 28.16 17.61 37.83
N GLN A 27 28.18 18.93 38.04
CA GLN A 27 28.23 19.91 36.95
C GLN A 27 29.49 19.75 36.08
N VAL A 28 30.66 19.54 36.70
CA VAL A 28 31.91 19.24 35.97
C VAL A 28 31.75 17.96 35.16
N ALA A 29 31.14 16.91 35.73
CA ALA A 29 30.87 15.65 35.02
C ALA A 29 29.87 15.78 33.86
N ALA A 30 28.99 16.78 33.89
CA ALA A 30 28.07 17.08 32.80
C ALA A 30 28.74 17.86 31.65
N VAL A 31 29.84 18.56 31.95
CA VAL A 31 30.59 19.41 31.01
C VAL A 31 31.76 18.67 30.37
N SER A 32 32.47 17.82 31.11
CA SER A 32 33.66 17.12 30.63
C SER A 32 33.32 15.87 29.83
N ASP A 33 34.31 15.32 29.13
CA ASP A 33 34.27 13.92 28.68
C ASP A 33 34.16 13.01 29.92
N PRO A 34 33.71 11.75 29.79
CA PRO A 34 33.64 10.85 30.93
C PRO A 34 35.01 10.62 31.59
N LEU A 35 35.08 10.76 32.92
CA LEU A 35 36.33 10.74 33.69
C LEU A 35 36.33 9.70 34.81
N SER A 36 37.51 9.22 35.22
CA SER A 36 37.60 8.42 36.44
C SER A 36 37.18 9.24 37.66
N ARG A 37 36.72 8.58 38.73
CA ARG A 37 36.35 9.26 40.00
C ARG A 37 37.43 10.24 40.49
N ARG A 38 38.70 9.87 40.36
CA ARG A 38 39.82 10.71 40.79
C ARG A 38 40.05 11.89 39.86
N ASP A 39 39.99 11.66 38.55
CA ASP A 39 40.24 12.71 37.55
C ASP A 39 39.10 13.73 37.53
N LEU A 40 37.86 13.30 37.78
CA LEU A 40 36.71 14.20 37.91
C LEU A 40 36.89 15.20 39.05
N PHE A 41 37.25 14.72 40.24
CA PHE A 41 37.50 15.59 41.41
C PHE A 41 38.73 16.49 41.21
N LYS A 42 39.77 15.96 40.55
CA LYS A 42 40.96 16.74 40.20
C LYS A 42 40.58 17.90 39.27
N LEU A 43 39.86 17.60 38.19
CA LEU A 43 39.39 18.61 37.24
C LEU A 43 38.47 19.63 37.91
N ALA A 44 37.58 19.20 38.80
CA ALA A 44 36.72 20.11 39.56
C ALA A 44 37.55 21.10 40.39
N GLY A 45 38.56 20.62 41.12
CA GLY A 45 39.47 21.49 41.88
C GLY A 45 40.39 22.36 41.02
N GLU A 46 40.69 21.97 39.77
CA GLU A 46 41.41 22.79 38.79
C GLU A 46 40.51 23.87 38.17
N ALA A 47 39.21 23.58 38.00
CA ALA A 47 38.19 24.52 37.54
C ALA A 47 37.66 25.47 38.64
N GLY A 48 38.23 25.40 39.85
CA GLY A 48 37.92 26.31 40.95
C GLY A 48 36.76 25.91 41.86
N VAL A 49 36.31 24.66 41.81
CA VAL A 49 35.37 24.10 42.80
C VAL A 49 36.09 23.99 44.15
N SER A 50 35.42 24.37 45.24
CA SER A 50 35.97 24.34 46.60
C SER A 50 34.94 23.84 47.62
N GLN A 51 35.44 23.30 48.73
CA GLN A 51 34.66 22.92 49.91
C GLN A 51 34.36 24.17 50.77
N GLU A 52 33.45 24.07 51.75
CA GLU A 52 33.09 25.18 52.65
C GLU A 52 34.31 25.75 53.42
N ASP A 53 35.33 24.94 53.65
CA ASP A 53 36.60 25.32 54.30
C ASP A 53 37.64 25.94 53.33
N GLY A 54 37.28 26.11 52.05
CA GLY A 54 38.12 26.67 50.99
C GLY A 54 39.12 25.68 50.38
N LEU A 55 39.13 24.41 50.80
CA LEU A 55 40.02 23.39 50.23
C LEU A 55 39.47 22.86 48.90
N LYS A 56 40.37 22.32 48.07
CA LYS A 56 39.98 21.62 46.83
C LYS A 56 39.25 20.32 47.17
N PRO A 57 38.17 19.96 46.45
CA PRO A 57 37.44 18.73 46.69
C PRO A 57 38.35 17.52 46.46
N GLN A 58 38.23 16.51 47.32
CA GLN A 58 39.00 15.26 47.20
C GLN A 58 38.07 14.05 47.28
N TYR A 59 38.13 13.21 46.24
CA TYR A 59 37.32 11.99 46.18
C TYR A 59 37.41 11.12 47.44
N LYS A 60 38.57 11.08 48.11
CA LYS A 60 38.75 10.29 49.34
C LYS A 60 37.83 10.76 50.48
N ASN A 61 37.54 12.05 50.55
CA ASN A 61 36.71 12.66 51.60
C ASN A 61 35.23 12.56 51.25
N ASP A 62 34.89 12.56 49.95
CA ASP A 62 33.51 12.56 49.44
C ASP A 62 33.05 11.19 48.93
N ARG A 63 33.78 10.11 49.25
CA ARG A 63 33.55 8.77 48.67
C ARG A 63 32.11 8.27 48.84
N ASP A 64 31.59 8.33 50.06
CA ASP A 64 30.25 7.81 50.37
C ASP A 64 29.16 8.63 49.66
N ALA A 65 29.37 9.94 49.52
CA ALA A 65 28.44 10.83 48.82
C ALA A 65 28.47 10.61 47.30
N VAL A 66 29.65 10.31 46.72
CA VAL A 66 29.79 9.91 45.31
C VAL A 66 29.16 8.55 45.05
N ASP A 67 29.38 7.57 45.92
CA ASP A 67 28.76 6.25 45.78
C ASP A 67 27.23 6.36 45.92
N ALA A 68 26.71 7.22 46.81
CA ALA A 68 25.28 7.54 46.89
C ALA A 68 24.74 8.25 45.62
N ALA A 69 25.53 9.15 45.01
CA ALA A 69 25.16 9.78 43.74
C ALA A 69 25.11 8.76 42.58
N ILE A 70 25.94 7.72 42.61
CA ILE A 70 25.91 6.62 41.65
C ILE A 70 24.69 5.71 41.90
N GLU A 71 24.45 5.31 43.15
CA GLU A 71 23.31 4.45 43.52
C GLU A 71 21.95 5.10 43.23
N SER A 72 21.88 6.42 43.36
CA SER A 72 20.69 7.20 43.06
C SER A 72 20.50 7.52 41.57
N GLY A 73 21.49 7.20 40.73
CA GLY A 73 21.44 7.43 39.28
C GLY A 73 21.74 8.86 38.84
N ILE A 74 22.36 9.70 39.68
CA ILE A 74 22.82 11.05 39.30
C ILE A 74 24.10 10.96 38.46
N LEU A 75 25.00 10.05 38.84
CA LEU A 75 26.22 9.72 38.12
C LEU A 75 26.13 8.28 37.61
N GLU A 76 26.59 8.06 36.37
CA GLU A 76 26.54 6.77 35.72
C GLU A 76 27.91 6.38 35.17
N PHE A 77 28.18 5.08 35.15
CA PHE A 77 29.34 4.54 34.45
C PHE A 77 29.04 4.43 32.96
N VAL A 78 29.96 4.88 32.10
CA VAL A 78 29.81 4.74 30.63
C VAL A 78 29.73 3.28 30.17
N ALA A 79 30.33 2.36 30.94
CA ALA A 79 30.32 0.92 30.70
C ALA A 79 30.19 0.13 32.02
N LYS A 80 30.79 -1.06 32.13
CA LYS A 80 30.65 -1.97 33.29
C LYS A 80 30.87 -1.25 34.65
N PRO A 81 30.11 -1.61 35.70
CA PRO A 81 30.27 -1.01 37.03
C PRO A 81 31.69 -1.22 37.58
N ASN A 82 32.21 -0.22 38.28
CA ASN A 82 33.42 -0.23 39.13
C ASN A 82 34.80 0.01 38.48
N ALA A 83 34.93 0.08 37.14
CA ALA A 83 36.21 0.42 36.48
C ALA A 83 36.06 1.41 35.30
N SER A 84 34.84 1.79 34.95
CA SER A 84 34.58 2.67 33.81
C SER A 84 34.62 4.15 34.22
N PRO A 85 34.86 5.08 33.27
CA PRO A 85 34.66 6.50 33.51
C PRO A 85 33.23 6.81 33.95
N LEU A 86 33.09 7.83 34.79
CA LEU A 86 31.83 8.42 35.22
C LEU A 86 31.41 9.57 34.31
N GLN A 87 30.11 9.70 34.14
CA GLN A 87 29.45 10.84 33.52
C GLN A 87 28.20 11.23 34.32
N ALA A 88 27.70 12.44 34.12
CA ALA A 88 26.35 12.78 34.58
C ALA A 88 25.32 11.91 33.84
N ALA A 89 24.28 11.49 34.55
CA ALA A 89 23.19 10.70 33.95
C ALA A 89 22.59 11.42 32.74
N VAL A 90 22.27 10.67 31.68
CA VAL A 90 21.85 11.24 30.39
C VAL A 90 20.64 12.17 30.54
N LEU A 91 19.68 11.83 31.42
CA LEU A 91 18.49 12.64 31.68
C LEU A 91 18.77 13.92 32.48
N LEU A 92 19.92 14.01 33.16
CA LEU A 92 20.35 15.15 33.96
C LEU A 92 21.41 16.01 33.25
N GLN A 93 22.12 15.45 32.26
CA GLN A 93 23.32 16.03 31.65
C GLN A 93 23.11 17.48 31.18
N ASP A 94 22.08 17.76 30.39
CA ASP A 94 21.85 19.10 29.85
C ASP A 94 21.35 20.10 30.93
N PHE A 95 20.59 19.63 31.92
CA PHE A 95 20.19 20.45 33.05
C PHE A 95 21.41 20.88 33.89
N ALA A 96 22.25 19.94 34.28
CA ALA A 96 23.47 20.22 35.04
C ALA A 96 24.47 21.06 34.22
N PHE A 97 24.60 20.81 32.91
CA PHE A 97 25.41 21.62 32.01
C PHE A 97 24.95 23.09 32.01
N ARG A 98 23.63 23.34 31.88
CA ARG A 98 23.09 24.71 31.89
C ARG A 98 23.37 25.45 33.19
N GLN A 99 23.26 24.76 34.33
CA GLN A 99 23.61 25.34 35.63
C GLN A 99 25.11 25.67 35.71
N ALA A 100 25.96 24.77 35.23
CA ALA A 100 27.41 24.98 35.15
C ALA A 100 27.77 26.15 34.23
N PHE A 101 27.06 26.30 33.10
CA PHE A 101 27.27 27.39 32.16
C PHE A 101 26.83 28.73 32.76
N ALA A 102 25.66 28.78 33.40
CA ALA A 102 25.15 29.99 34.05
C ALA A 102 26.02 30.50 35.20
N SER A 103 26.76 29.61 35.90
CA SER A 103 27.71 29.97 36.96
C SER A 103 29.13 30.30 36.47
N GLY A 104 29.38 30.18 35.16
CA GLY A 104 30.72 30.29 34.55
C GLY A 104 31.63 29.10 34.87
N LEU A 105 31.15 28.06 35.57
CA LEU A 105 31.93 26.85 35.85
C LEU A 105 32.25 26.09 34.56
N ALA A 106 31.30 25.98 33.63
CA ALA A 106 31.51 25.24 32.38
C ALA A 106 32.66 25.82 31.55
N GLU A 107 32.80 27.16 31.53
CA GLU A 107 33.89 27.84 30.81
C GLU A 107 35.25 27.56 31.46
N ARG A 108 35.34 27.63 32.79
CA ARG A 108 36.55 27.27 33.53
C ARG A 108 36.95 25.81 33.30
N VAL A 109 35.98 24.90 33.30
CA VAL A 109 36.20 23.48 32.97
C VAL A 109 36.74 23.34 31.55
N ARG A 110 36.11 24.03 30.58
CA ARG A 110 36.54 24.02 29.17
C ARG A 110 37.99 24.50 29.02
N GLU A 111 38.37 25.58 29.70
CA GLU A 111 39.75 26.10 29.69
C GLU A 111 40.77 25.08 30.19
N GLN A 112 40.45 24.32 31.25
CA GLN A 112 41.33 23.28 31.78
C GLN A 112 41.48 22.10 30.80
N ILE A 113 40.40 21.71 30.12
CA ILE A 113 40.41 20.57 29.19
C ILE A 113 41.12 20.93 27.87
N ASP A 114 40.84 22.11 27.31
CA ASP A 114 41.33 22.51 25.99
C ASP A 114 42.77 23.08 26.03
N GLY A 115 43.24 23.46 27.22
CA GLY A 115 44.67 23.66 27.54
C GLY A 115 45.42 24.61 26.59
N GLY A 116 44.78 25.68 26.12
CA GLY A 116 45.36 26.67 25.20
C GLY A 116 45.81 26.13 23.83
N ARG A 117 45.44 24.89 23.46
CA ARG A 117 45.80 24.31 22.16
C ARG A 117 44.86 24.84 21.08
N GLN A 118 45.42 25.38 19.99
CA GLN A 118 44.63 25.71 18.80
C GLN A 118 43.85 24.48 18.32
N ARG A 119 42.53 24.66 18.12
CA ARG A 119 41.58 23.69 17.55
C ARG A 119 42.19 23.07 16.28
N ARG A 120 42.78 21.87 16.38
CA ARG A 120 43.25 21.15 15.19
C ARG A 120 42.04 20.50 14.52
N ARG A 121 41.98 20.55 13.19
CA ARG A 121 40.95 19.90 12.34
C ARG A 121 40.67 18.41 12.65
N GLY A 122 41.51 17.73 13.45
CA GLY A 122 41.30 16.35 13.91
C GLY A 122 40.22 16.17 14.99
N TYR A 123 39.71 17.24 15.62
CA TYR A 123 38.58 17.17 16.56
C TYR A 123 37.25 16.76 15.89
N ALA A 124 37.14 16.90 14.57
CA ALA A 124 35.97 16.53 13.78
C ALA A 124 35.72 15.00 13.66
N LEU A 125 36.51 14.15 14.33
CA LEU A 125 36.38 12.68 14.29
C LEU A 125 35.99 12.05 15.64
N ASP A 126 35.89 12.83 16.72
CA ASP A 126 35.54 12.35 18.07
C ASP A 126 34.12 12.81 18.44
N GLU A 127 33.18 11.86 18.52
CA GLU A 127 31.76 12.13 18.67
C GLU A 127 31.40 12.80 20.00
N ASP A 128 31.97 12.34 21.12
CA ASP A 128 31.66 12.88 22.44
C ASP A 128 32.12 14.33 22.59
N LYS A 129 33.31 14.64 22.06
CA LYS A 129 33.85 16.01 22.06
C LYS A 129 33.05 16.95 21.18
N ALA A 130 32.60 16.47 20.02
CA ALA A 130 31.74 17.25 19.14
C ALA A 130 30.39 17.56 19.82
N VAL A 131 29.74 16.56 20.44
CA VAL A 131 28.49 16.77 21.19
C VAL A 131 28.68 17.83 22.28
N ARG A 132 29.77 17.75 23.04
CA ARG A 132 30.12 18.71 24.10
C ARG A 132 30.33 20.11 23.55
N ASP A 133 31.18 20.26 22.54
CA ASP A 133 31.50 21.58 21.96
C ASP A 133 30.27 22.20 21.28
N MET A 134 29.39 21.39 20.73
CA MET A 134 28.09 21.83 20.22
C MET A 134 27.17 22.36 21.34
N ARG A 135 27.18 21.76 22.54
CA ARG A 135 26.45 22.33 23.71
C ARG A 135 27.01 23.70 24.07
N PHE A 136 28.33 23.84 24.13
CA PHE A 136 28.97 25.14 24.35
C PHE A 136 28.56 26.17 23.29
N ALA A 137 28.65 25.82 22.01
CA ALA A 137 28.29 26.71 20.92
C ALA A 137 26.81 27.16 21.01
N PHE A 138 25.91 26.25 21.39
CA PHE A 138 24.50 26.57 21.57
C PHE A 138 24.24 27.52 22.74
N TYR A 139 24.76 27.22 23.93
CA TYR A 139 24.53 28.06 25.12
C TYR A 139 25.28 29.38 25.11
N ALA A 140 26.41 29.46 24.40
CA ALA A 140 27.13 30.70 24.12
C ALA A 140 26.54 31.49 22.95
N ASP A 141 25.45 31.02 22.33
CA ASP A 141 24.82 31.64 21.15
C ASP A 141 25.80 31.86 19.98
N ASN A 142 26.80 30.98 19.85
CA ASN A 142 27.83 31.02 18.81
C ASN A 142 27.41 30.20 17.58
N TRP A 143 26.69 30.85 16.66
CA TRP A 143 26.12 30.21 15.47
C TRP A 143 27.18 29.65 14.51
N ASP A 144 28.30 30.35 14.35
CA ASP A 144 29.32 29.95 13.38
C ASP A 144 30.03 28.66 13.81
N GLU A 145 30.38 28.55 15.10
CA GLU A 145 30.93 27.30 15.68
C GLU A 145 29.91 26.15 15.60
N TRP A 146 28.63 26.43 15.86
CA TRP A 146 27.56 25.43 15.74
C TRP A 146 27.39 24.87 14.32
N GLN A 147 27.53 25.73 13.30
CA GLN A 147 27.47 25.32 11.91
C GLN A 147 28.73 24.55 11.50
N GLU A 148 29.91 25.02 11.89
CA GLU A 148 31.18 24.34 11.61
C GLU A 148 31.18 22.92 12.16
N LEU A 149 30.87 22.75 13.45
CA LEU A 149 30.77 21.44 14.10
C LEU A 149 29.68 20.57 13.44
N GLY A 150 28.59 21.21 13.03
CA GLY A 150 27.47 20.56 12.37
C GLY A 150 27.74 19.94 10.99
N LEU A 151 28.82 20.35 10.31
CA LEU A 151 29.17 19.83 8.99
C LEU A 151 29.80 18.44 9.05
N TYR A 152 30.40 18.09 10.19
CA TYR A 152 31.20 16.87 10.36
C TYR A 152 30.44 15.75 11.07
N HIS A 153 29.25 16.02 11.62
CA HIS A 153 28.52 15.09 12.48
C HIS A 153 27.03 14.99 12.11
N SER A 154 26.52 13.75 12.07
CA SER A 154 25.11 13.44 11.83
C SER A 154 24.26 13.51 13.11
N PHE A 155 24.88 13.51 14.28
CA PHE A 155 24.23 13.57 15.59
C PHE A 155 24.32 14.98 16.19
N ARG A 156 23.35 15.35 17.04
CA ARG A 156 23.31 16.63 17.77
C ARG A 156 22.97 16.36 19.24
N PRO A 157 23.49 17.17 20.18
CA PRO A 157 23.16 17.03 21.60
C PRO A 157 21.67 17.19 21.87
N TYR A 158 21.16 16.49 22.89
CA TYR A 158 19.93 16.90 23.56
C TYR A 158 20.19 18.21 24.31
N LEU A 159 19.57 19.27 23.82
CA LEU A 159 19.66 20.64 24.35
C LEU A 159 18.34 21.07 24.96
N LEU A 160 18.35 21.99 25.91
CA LEU A 160 17.16 22.45 26.62
C LEU A 160 16.36 21.25 27.16
N ASP A 161 17.01 20.35 27.88
CA ASP A 161 16.41 19.15 28.46
C ASP A 161 16.59 19.15 30.00
N PRO A 162 15.53 19.29 30.80
CA PRO A 162 14.14 19.57 30.40
C PRO A 162 14.01 20.94 29.74
N PHE A 163 12.93 21.13 28.97
CA PHE A 163 12.71 22.36 28.21
C PHE A 163 12.68 23.61 29.10
N CYS A 164 13.53 24.59 28.78
CA CYS A 164 13.59 25.87 29.50
C CYS A 164 13.20 27.02 28.57
N LYS A 165 11.97 27.53 28.75
CA LYS A 165 11.42 28.67 27.99
C LYS A 165 12.32 29.90 28.08
N ARG A 166 12.82 30.22 29.29
CA ARG A 166 13.66 31.40 29.52
C ARG A 166 14.97 31.34 28.72
N THR A 167 15.65 30.19 28.73
CA THR A 167 16.87 30.01 27.96
C THR A 167 16.58 30.08 26.47
N PHE A 168 15.51 29.42 26.00
CA PHE A 168 15.10 29.50 24.59
C PHE A 168 14.84 30.95 24.13
N ALA A 169 14.09 31.72 24.92
CA ALA A 169 13.77 33.11 24.60
C ALA A 169 15.01 34.03 24.57
N ALA A 170 16.09 33.65 25.26
CA ALA A 170 17.34 34.40 25.28
C ALA A 170 18.29 34.10 24.10
N LEU A 171 18.03 33.03 23.32
CA LEU A 171 18.83 32.66 22.15
C LEU A 171 18.60 33.63 20.99
N SER A 172 19.58 33.75 20.09
CA SER A 172 19.39 34.48 18.84
C SER A 172 18.28 33.86 17.97
N PRO A 173 17.63 34.66 17.09
CA PRO A 173 16.58 34.16 16.19
C PRO A 173 16.99 32.96 15.32
N LYS A 174 18.28 32.85 14.97
CA LYS A 174 18.81 31.71 14.19
C LYS A 174 18.74 30.41 14.98
N PHE A 175 19.18 30.41 16.24
CA PHE A 175 19.12 29.24 17.10
C PHE A 175 17.69 28.91 17.51
N GLN A 176 16.86 29.91 17.80
CA GLN A 176 15.43 29.70 18.05
C GLN A 176 14.77 28.97 16.88
N SER A 177 15.01 29.44 15.64
CA SER A 177 14.46 28.82 14.43
C SER A 177 14.97 27.39 14.22
N ASP A 178 16.29 27.17 14.26
CA ASP A 178 16.89 25.83 14.04
C ASP A 178 16.43 24.82 15.10
N PHE A 179 16.44 25.21 16.37
CA PHE A 179 15.96 24.36 17.46
C PHE A 179 14.47 24.04 17.30
N PHE A 180 13.64 25.05 17.04
CA PHE A 180 12.20 24.90 16.90
C PHE A 180 11.85 23.94 15.76
N ILE A 181 12.39 24.19 14.56
CA ILE A 181 12.10 23.38 13.36
C ILE A 181 12.47 21.91 13.60
N ARG A 182 13.66 21.65 14.15
CA ARG A 182 14.14 20.28 14.40
C ARG A 182 13.30 19.57 15.46
N THR A 183 13.01 20.27 16.56
CA THR A 183 12.26 19.69 17.68
C THR A 183 10.82 19.39 17.28
N ALA A 184 10.15 20.32 16.59
CA ALA A 184 8.81 20.12 16.06
C ALA A 184 8.76 18.96 15.06
N LEU A 185 9.69 18.91 14.10
CA LEU A 185 9.77 17.83 13.11
C LEU A 185 10.01 16.46 13.78
N GLY A 186 10.92 16.39 14.75
CA GLY A 186 11.22 15.16 15.49
C GLY A 186 10.01 14.66 16.28
N LEU A 187 9.31 15.56 16.96
CA LEU A 187 8.07 15.28 17.69
C LEU A 187 6.98 14.73 16.76
N VAL A 188 6.73 15.38 15.63
CA VAL A 188 5.71 14.98 14.66
C VAL A 188 5.97 13.58 14.10
N HIS A 189 7.22 13.26 13.77
CA HIS A 189 7.56 11.98 13.16
C HIS A 189 7.67 10.82 14.14
N PHE A 190 8.23 11.07 15.32
CA PHE A 190 8.69 10.03 16.23
C PHE A 190 8.08 10.12 17.64
N GLY A 191 7.49 11.24 18.03
CA GLY A 191 7.22 11.54 19.44
C GLY A 191 8.50 11.65 20.26
N ASP A 192 8.43 12.37 21.38
CA ASP A 192 9.43 12.33 22.45
C ASP A 192 8.83 12.98 23.70
N SER A 193 8.57 12.15 24.70
CA SER A 193 8.00 12.67 25.94
C SER A 193 8.89 13.64 26.72
N ARG A 194 10.21 13.64 26.50
CA ARG A 194 11.12 14.64 27.09
C ARG A 194 10.89 16.03 26.51
N ARG A 195 10.27 16.11 25.34
CA ARG A 195 9.91 17.35 24.65
C ARG A 195 8.46 17.77 24.87
N CYS A 196 7.73 17.12 25.78
CA CYS A 196 6.32 17.43 26.04
C CYS A 196 6.09 18.90 26.42
N GLU A 197 6.95 19.49 27.25
CA GLU A 197 6.87 20.90 27.66
C GLU A 197 7.12 21.86 26.48
N PHE A 198 8.02 21.52 25.56
CA PHE A 198 8.20 22.29 24.32
C PHE A 198 6.92 22.24 23.47
N ALA A 199 6.36 21.05 23.27
CA ALA A 199 5.13 20.87 22.51
C ALA A 199 3.95 21.64 23.14
N ALA A 200 3.77 21.54 24.46
CA ALA A 200 2.73 22.25 25.20
C ALA A 200 2.84 23.78 25.11
N SER A 201 4.03 24.29 24.82
CA SER A 201 4.30 25.72 24.81
C SER A 201 4.37 26.32 23.40
N VAL A 202 4.09 25.54 22.36
CA VAL A 202 4.29 25.95 20.95
C VAL A 202 3.65 27.31 20.62
N GLY A 203 2.43 27.57 21.07
CA GLY A 203 1.72 28.84 20.83
C GLY A 203 2.44 30.04 21.46
N GLU A 204 2.86 29.92 22.72
CA GLU A 204 3.64 30.96 23.42
C GLU A 204 5.01 31.19 22.75
N LEU A 205 5.69 30.11 22.36
CA LEU A 205 7.02 30.18 21.74
C LEU A 205 6.95 30.89 20.39
N VAL A 206 5.99 30.50 19.55
CA VAL A 206 5.73 31.18 18.27
C VAL A 206 5.39 32.65 18.56
N GLY A 207 4.44 32.90 19.48
CA GLY A 207 4.03 34.24 19.92
C GLY A 207 5.18 35.15 20.34
N GLY A 208 6.19 34.62 21.03
CA GLY A 208 7.35 35.36 21.53
C GLY A 208 8.49 35.59 20.52
N MET A 209 8.52 34.90 19.39
CA MET A 209 9.52 35.14 18.35
C MET A 209 9.25 36.48 17.64
N GLU A 210 10.27 37.32 17.45
CA GLU A 210 10.10 38.62 16.78
C GLU A 210 9.71 38.49 15.30
N ASN A 211 10.39 37.59 14.59
CA ASN A 211 10.14 37.24 13.19
C ASN A 211 9.84 35.76 13.07
N LEU A 212 8.88 35.40 12.22
CA LEU A 212 8.53 34.00 11.91
C LEU A 212 8.96 33.65 10.49
N PRO A 213 10.10 32.98 10.30
CA PRO A 213 10.48 32.44 9.00
C PRO A 213 9.46 31.41 8.49
N ASP A 214 9.28 31.30 7.17
CA ASP A 214 8.36 30.33 6.53
C ASP A 214 8.57 28.89 7.03
N ASP A 215 9.82 28.47 7.24
CA ASP A 215 10.12 27.11 7.72
C ASP A 215 9.71 26.91 9.20
N VAL A 216 9.71 27.96 10.03
CA VAL A 216 9.17 27.93 11.40
C VAL A 216 7.64 27.88 11.37
N ILE A 217 7.01 28.67 10.49
CA ILE A 217 5.55 28.65 10.28
C ILE A 217 5.11 27.23 9.87
N LEU A 218 5.82 26.61 8.92
CA LEU A 218 5.55 25.23 8.50
C LEU A 218 5.71 24.24 9.66
N ALA A 219 6.81 24.32 10.41
CA ALA A 219 7.05 23.43 11.55
C ALA A 219 6.01 23.61 12.67
N ALA A 220 5.57 24.84 12.92
CA ALA A 220 4.51 25.15 13.89
C ALA A 220 3.16 24.62 13.41
N THR A 221 2.85 24.78 12.12
CA THR A 221 1.65 24.23 11.48
C THR A 221 1.60 22.72 11.63
N ASP A 222 2.72 22.03 11.34
CA ASP A 222 2.81 20.58 11.47
C ASP A 222 2.60 20.13 12.92
N LEU A 223 3.26 20.79 13.87
CA LEU A 223 3.17 20.44 15.29
C LEU A 223 1.77 20.70 15.85
N LEU A 224 1.18 21.86 15.59
CA LEU A 224 -0.17 22.21 16.03
C LEU A 224 -1.24 21.29 15.39
N THR A 225 -1.03 20.87 14.13
CA THR A 225 -1.89 19.88 13.47
C THR A 225 -1.78 18.52 14.16
N ALA A 226 -0.57 18.04 14.44
CA ALA A 226 -0.35 16.80 15.19
C ALA A 226 -0.93 16.83 16.62
N GLN A 227 -1.07 18.02 17.21
CA GLN A 227 -1.74 18.22 18.49
C GLN A 227 -3.27 18.17 18.38
N GLY A 228 -3.83 18.49 17.21
CA GLY A 228 -5.24 18.87 17.09
C GLY A 228 -5.54 20.23 17.73
N ASN A 229 -4.53 21.09 17.88
CA ASN A 229 -4.67 22.38 18.53
C ASN A 229 -5.24 23.42 17.56
N ILE A 230 -6.56 23.35 17.35
CA ILE A 230 -7.30 24.24 16.45
C ILE A 230 -7.14 25.71 16.85
N ALA A 231 -7.15 26.03 18.14
CA ALA A 231 -7.00 27.40 18.63
C ALA A 231 -5.63 27.97 18.24
N GLY A 232 -4.55 27.22 18.49
CA GLY A 232 -3.20 27.63 18.11
C GLY A 232 -3.00 27.74 16.60
N LEU A 233 -3.64 26.89 15.79
CA LEU A 233 -3.63 27.03 14.33
C LEU A 233 -4.33 28.32 13.87
N VAL A 234 -5.47 28.68 14.49
CA VAL A 234 -6.18 29.93 14.18
C VAL A 234 -5.33 31.15 14.54
N GLU A 235 -4.68 31.13 15.70
CA GLU A 235 -3.74 32.20 16.10
C GLU A 235 -2.54 32.31 15.16
N LEU A 236 -1.99 31.17 14.73
CA LEU A 236 -0.88 31.14 13.77
C LEU A 236 -1.34 31.67 12.40
N ALA A 237 -2.51 31.27 11.91
CA ALA A 237 -3.06 31.74 10.63
C ALA A 237 -3.25 33.27 10.62
N ALA A 238 -3.79 33.84 11.72
CA ALA A 238 -3.95 35.28 11.86
C ALA A 238 -2.61 36.04 11.82
N ARG A 239 -1.52 35.40 12.22
CA ARG A 239 -0.18 35.99 12.21
C ARG A 239 0.58 35.76 10.90
N ALA A 240 0.23 34.71 10.16
CA ALA A 240 0.87 34.27 8.94
C ALA A 240 -0.10 34.38 7.74
N GLU A 241 -0.69 35.55 7.52
CA GLU A 241 -1.77 35.78 6.53
C GLU A 241 -1.43 35.32 5.09
N SER A 242 -0.15 35.22 4.73
CA SER A 242 0.30 34.69 3.43
C SER A 242 0.32 33.16 3.32
N HIS A 243 -0.17 32.44 4.34
CA HIS A 243 -0.15 30.98 4.46
C HIS A 243 -1.55 30.37 4.60
N PRO A 244 -2.36 30.36 3.53
CA PRO A 244 -3.73 29.83 3.57
C PRO A 244 -3.78 28.33 3.92
N GLU A 245 -2.69 27.58 3.73
CA GLU A 245 -2.59 26.18 4.14
C GLU A 245 -2.85 25.96 5.64
N ILE A 246 -2.63 26.95 6.49
CA ILE A 246 -2.88 26.85 7.94
C ILE A 246 -4.39 26.79 8.21
N GLU A 247 -5.16 27.66 7.55
CA GLU A 247 -6.63 27.60 7.57
C GLU A 247 -7.14 26.30 6.95
N GLY A 248 -6.44 25.78 5.94
CA GLY A 248 -6.69 24.46 5.38
C GLY A 248 -6.61 23.35 6.43
N CYS A 249 -5.57 23.36 7.27
CA CYS A 249 -5.45 22.42 8.40
C CYS A 249 -6.58 22.58 9.43
N VAL A 250 -6.97 23.82 9.78
CA VAL A 250 -8.10 24.08 10.69
C VAL A 250 -9.40 23.49 10.14
N ALA A 251 -9.72 23.79 8.88
CA ALA A 251 -10.93 23.31 8.23
C ALA A 251 -10.93 21.78 8.13
N PHE A 252 -9.79 21.19 7.76
CA PHE A 252 -9.64 19.73 7.64
C PHE A 252 -9.89 19.03 8.99
N LEU A 253 -9.27 19.51 10.07
CA LEU A 253 -9.44 18.95 11.41
C LEU A 253 -10.88 19.01 11.88
N ARG A 254 -11.64 20.05 11.52
CA ARG A 254 -13.07 20.20 11.83
C ARG A 254 -14.00 19.36 10.94
N GLY A 255 -13.47 18.73 9.89
CA GLY A 255 -14.25 18.01 8.89
C GLY A 255 -14.89 18.91 7.82
N ASP A 256 -14.54 20.20 7.77
CA ASP A 256 -14.89 21.10 6.66
C ASP A 256 -13.92 20.88 5.49
N PHE A 257 -14.11 19.75 4.82
CA PHE A 257 -13.21 19.28 3.77
C PHE A 257 -13.25 20.13 2.49
N GLU A 258 -14.36 20.82 2.23
CA GLU A 258 -14.50 21.72 1.08
C GLU A 258 -13.62 22.97 1.25
N THR A 259 -13.72 23.63 2.42
CA THR A 259 -12.85 24.78 2.74
C THR A 259 -11.39 24.34 2.78
N ALA A 260 -11.09 23.20 3.40
CA ALA A 260 -9.74 22.66 3.44
C ALA A 260 -9.16 22.46 2.04
N ARG A 261 -9.96 21.86 1.13
CA ARG A 261 -9.55 21.60 -0.25
C ARG A 261 -9.19 22.88 -0.99
N LYS A 262 -10.04 23.90 -0.88
CA LYS A 262 -9.85 25.21 -1.50
C LYS A 262 -8.55 25.87 -1.03
N GLN A 263 -8.29 25.85 0.28
CA GLN A 263 -7.10 26.49 0.84
C GLN A 263 -5.80 25.79 0.43
N PHE A 264 -5.77 24.45 0.47
CA PHE A 264 -4.59 23.71 0.01
C PHE A 264 -4.35 23.90 -1.49
N GLU A 265 -5.41 23.89 -2.29
CA GLU A 265 -5.30 24.10 -3.75
C GLU A 265 -4.77 25.49 -4.10
N ALA A 266 -5.13 26.51 -3.34
CA ALA A 266 -4.60 27.86 -3.53
C ALA A 266 -3.07 27.90 -3.41
N VAL A 267 -2.47 27.10 -2.52
CA VAL A 267 -1.00 27.01 -2.34
C VAL A 267 -0.37 26.08 -3.37
N ASP A 268 -1.03 24.98 -3.69
CA ASP A 268 -0.57 24.01 -4.69
C ASP A 268 -0.42 24.66 -6.07
N GLN A 269 -1.39 25.50 -6.45
CA GLN A 269 -1.40 26.22 -7.72
C GLN A 269 -0.44 27.41 -7.79
N GLN A 270 0.09 27.88 -6.65
CA GLN A 270 1.10 28.95 -6.60
C GLN A 270 2.47 28.44 -7.11
N ARG A 271 2.61 28.18 -8.41
CA ARG A 271 3.93 27.95 -9.02
C ARG A 271 4.78 29.22 -8.89
N LYS A 272 5.96 29.14 -8.26
CA LYS A 272 6.97 30.20 -8.47
C LYS A 272 7.62 30.02 -9.84
N GLY A 273 7.37 31.01 -10.69
CA GLY A 273 8.14 31.29 -11.89
C GLY A 273 9.62 31.52 -11.59
N THR A 274 10.40 31.50 -12.66
CA THR A 274 11.85 31.61 -12.84
C THR A 274 12.51 32.86 -12.22
N GLY A 275 12.29 33.15 -10.94
CA GLY A 275 12.91 34.26 -10.23
C GLY A 275 14.34 33.96 -9.78
N LYS A 276 15.29 34.85 -10.10
CA LYS A 276 16.75 34.80 -9.78
C LYS A 276 17.14 34.59 -8.30
N ARG A 277 16.18 34.46 -7.37
CA ARG A 277 16.41 34.18 -5.94
C ARG A 277 16.00 32.77 -5.49
N ALA A 278 15.37 31.97 -6.34
CA ALA A 278 15.12 30.57 -6.02
C ALA A 278 16.41 29.76 -6.25
N GLY A 279 16.99 29.21 -5.18
CA GLY A 279 18.12 28.27 -5.31
C GLY A 279 17.75 27.08 -6.21
N LYS A 280 18.75 26.43 -6.83
CA LYS A 280 18.57 25.28 -7.75
C LYS A 280 17.60 24.19 -7.25
N ARG A 281 17.44 24.05 -5.93
CA ARG A 281 16.57 23.06 -5.25
C ARG A 281 15.06 23.41 -5.28
N THR A 282 14.70 24.67 -5.47
CA THR A 282 13.31 25.17 -5.41
C THR A 282 12.69 25.34 -6.81
N ALA A 283 13.51 25.45 -7.86
CA ALA A 283 13.07 25.74 -9.23
C ALA A 283 12.35 24.59 -9.96
N ASN A 284 12.37 23.37 -9.42
CA ASN A 284 11.79 22.16 -10.03
C ASN A 284 10.58 21.58 -9.26
N ARG A 285 10.03 22.32 -8.29
CA ARG A 285 8.91 21.82 -7.47
C ARG A 285 7.58 22.06 -8.18
N THR A 286 6.77 21.02 -8.29
CA THR A 286 5.43 21.08 -8.89
C THR A 286 4.39 21.68 -7.95
N THR A 287 4.69 21.76 -6.64
CA THR A 287 3.81 22.28 -5.58
C THR A 287 4.63 23.01 -4.50
N ASN A 288 4.01 23.98 -3.81
CA ASN A 288 4.56 24.63 -2.62
C ASN A 288 4.13 23.99 -1.30
N LEU A 289 3.13 23.10 -1.30
CA LEU A 289 2.70 22.39 -0.10
C LEU A 289 3.83 21.50 0.45
N ARG A 290 3.96 21.46 1.77
CA ARG A 290 4.95 20.67 2.52
C ARG A 290 4.34 20.17 3.82
N GLY A 291 5.04 19.29 4.53
CA GLY A 291 4.63 18.82 5.85
C GLY A 291 3.27 18.12 5.86
N PHE A 292 2.47 18.35 6.89
CA PHE A 292 1.09 17.88 6.96
C PHE A 292 0.19 18.44 5.85
N PRO A 293 0.23 19.74 5.48
CA PRO A 293 -0.63 20.28 4.42
C PRO A 293 -0.66 19.46 3.12
N ILE A 294 0.48 18.99 2.60
CA ILE A 294 0.49 18.15 1.38
C ILE A 294 -0.11 16.77 1.64
N VAL A 295 0.09 16.20 2.83
CA VAL A 295 -0.48 14.89 3.20
C VAL A 295 -2.00 15.00 3.28
N LEU A 296 -2.52 15.99 4.02
CA LEU A 296 -3.95 16.22 4.16
C LEU A 296 -4.61 16.52 2.81
N PHE A 297 -3.97 17.33 1.96
CA PHE A 297 -4.42 17.58 0.60
C PHE A 297 -4.47 16.30 -0.25
N THR A 298 -3.45 15.45 -0.14
CA THR A 298 -3.40 14.16 -0.82
C THR A 298 -4.55 13.24 -0.35
N LEU A 299 -4.87 13.24 0.95
CA LEU A 299 -6.01 12.49 1.48
C LEU A 299 -7.36 12.99 0.95
N LEU A 300 -7.53 14.31 0.76
CA LEU A 300 -8.74 14.86 0.13
C LEU A 300 -8.87 14.41 -1.34
N LEU A 301 -7.76 14.41 -2.08
CA LEU A 301 -7.73 13.93 -3.47
C LEU A 301 -8.05 12.43 -3.57
N LEU A 302 -7.51 11.63 -2.65
CA LEU A 302 -7.85 10.20 -2.56
C LEU A 302 -9.34 10.03 -2.23
N ARG A 303 -9.91 10.83 -1.33
CA ARG A 303 -11.34 10.79 -1.01
C ARG A 303 -12.23 11.13 -2.22
N GLU A 304 -11.81 12.09 -3.04
CA GLU A 304 -12.51 12.49 -4.27
C GLU A 304 -12.48 11.40 -5.36
N ASN A 305 -11.36 10.68 -5.49
CA ASN A 305 -11.19 9.53 -6.39
C ASN A 305 -11.56 9.75 -7.87
N SER A 306 -11.51 10.99 -8.37
CA SER A 306 -11.65 11.28 -9.80
C SER A 306 -10.37 10.93 -10.57
N ALA A 307 -10.45 10.72 -11.89
CA ALA A 307 -9.25 10.48 -12.71
C ALA A 307 -8.23 11.62 -12.62
N GLN A 308 -8.71 12.87 -12.52
CA GLN A 308 -7.87 14.05 -12.31
C GLN A 308 -7.21 14.02 -10.93
N SER A 309 -7.96 13.66 -9.88
CA SER A 309 -7.44 13.59 -8.51
C SER A 309 -6.42 12.47 -8.37
N GLN A 310 -6.65 11.29 -8.96
CA GLN A 310 -5.69 10.19 -9.01
C GLN A 310 -4.38 10.58 -9.71
N GLN A 311 -4.47 11.28 -10.85
CA GLN A 311 -3.30 11.80 -11.55
C GLN A 311 -2.54 12.82 -10.68
N HIS A 312 -3.26 13.64 -9.91
CA HIS A 312 -2.65 14.63 -9.03
C HIS A 312 -1.97 13.97 -7.82
N VAL A 313 -2.61 13.00 -7.16
CA VAL A 313 -2.00 12.18 -6.09
C VAL A 313 -0.68 11.60 -6.58
N LYS A 314 -0.64 11.03 -7.79
CA LYS A 314 0.58 10.50 -8.41
C LYS A 314 1.70 11.55 -8.55
N GLN A 315 1.37 12.82 -8.79
CA GLN A 315 2.34 13.90 -8.86
C GLN A 315 2.86 14.29 -7.47
N LEU A 316 1.96 14.40 -6.48
CA LEU A 316 2.33 14.76 -5.10
C LEU A 316 3.19 13.68 -4.43
N VAL A 317 2.85 12.39 -4.62
CA VAL A 317 3.66 11.25 -4.15
C VAL A 317 5.10 11.34 -4.67
N LYS A 318 5.29 11.61 -5.97
CA LYS A 318 6.62 11.80 -6.57
C LYS A 318 7.38 13.00 -6.02
N VAL A 319 6.69 14.02 -5.51
CA VAL A 319 7.33 15.15 -4.82
C VAL A 319 7.79 14.72 -3.44
N MET A 320 6.94 14.02 -2.69
CA MET A 320 7.23 13.50 -1.36
C MET A 320 8.42 12.52 -1.38
N ASP A 321 8.54 11.66 -2.39
CA ASP A 321 9.67 10.73 -2.58
C ASP A 321 11.04 11.41 -2.64
N LYS A 322 11.08 12.68 -3.08
CA LYS A 322 12.32 13.44 -3.26
C LYS A 322 12.74 14.22 -2.02
N TRP A 323 12.00 14.09 -0.92
CA TRP A 323 12.29 14.82 0.30
C TRP A 323 13.45 14.18 1.07
N ALA A 324 14.42 15.00 1.47
CA ALA A 324 15.62 14.53 2.16
C ALA A 324 15.40 14.20 3.66
N THR A 325 14.15 14.14 4.11
CA THR A 325 13.76 14.02 5.54
C THR A 325 12.90 12.79 5.77
N ALA A 326 12.55 12.49 7.03
CA ALA A 326 11.66 11.39 7.42
C ALA A 326 10.30 11.38 6.69
N TRP A 327 9.91 12.49 6.06
CA TRP A 327 8.71 12.58 5.24
C TRP A 327 8.76 11.78 3.93
N HIS A 328 9.91 11.35 3.39
CA HIS A 328 9.89 10.51 2.19
C HIS A 328 9.20 9.16 2.41
N MET A 329 9.13 8.67 3.65
CA MET A 329 8.47 7.40 3.95
C MET A 329 6.93 7.50 4.00
N VAL A 330 6.37 8.72 4.03
CA VAL A 330 4.90 8.90 4.04
C VAL A 330 4.26 8.71 2.67
N SER A 331 5.04 8.76 1.59
CA SER A 331 4.55 8.57 0.22
C SER A 331 4.14 7.13 -0.06
N ILE A 332 4.83 6.16 0.57
CA ILE A 332 4.62 4.72 0.40
C ILE A 332 3.16 4.30 0.65
N PRO A 333 2.55 4.57 1.84
CA PRO A 333 1.16 4.20 2.05
C PRO A 333 0.18 4.96 1.14
N LEU A 334 0.49 6.21 0.75
CA LEU A 334 -0.35 6.98 -0.18
C LEU A 334 -0.30 6.41 -1.61
N GLU A 335 0.84 5.91 -2.05
CA GLU A 335 0.98 5.19 -3.32
C GLU A 335 0.20 3.87 -3.32
N GLN A 336 0.20 3.15 -2.20
CA GLN A 336 -0.61 1.94 -2.03
C GLN A 336 -2.12 2.23 -2.09
N ALA A 337 -2.56 3.31 -1.45
CA ALA A 337 -3.95 3.76 -1.52
C ALA A 337 -4.36 4.07 -2.97
N LEU A 338 -3.52 4.82 -3.71
CA LEU A 338 -3.74 5.14 -5.12
C LEU A 338 -3.79 3.87 -5.98
N PHE A 339 -2.85 2.94 -5.77
CA PHE A 339 -2.82 1.67 -6.51
C PHE A 339 -4.12 0.89 -6.31
N GLN A 340 -4.62 0.80 -5.07
CA GLN A 340 -5.87 0.10 -4.77
C GLN A 340 -7.09 0.80 -5.40
N GLN A 341 -7.11 2.13 -5.48
CA GLN A 341 -8.17 2.87 -6.17
C GLN A 341 -8.19 2.63 -7.68
N VAL A 342 -7.01 2.54 -8.30
CA VAL A 342 -6.87 2.30 -9.75
C VAL A 342 -7.09 0.82 -10.09
N HIS A 343 -6.78 -0.10 -9.16
CA HIS A 343 -6.88 -1.54 -9.35
C HIS A 343 -7.71 -2.22 -8.24
N PRO A 344 -9.00 -1.90 -8.11
CA PRO A 344 -9.85 -2.36 -7.00
C PRO A 344 -10.12 -3.88 -7.01
N LEU A 345 -9.97 -4.53 -8.17
CA LEU A 345 -10.07 -5.99 -8.32
C LEU A 345 -8.73 -6.71 -8.13
N SER A 346 -7.64 -5.99 -7.86
CA SER A 346 -6.37 -6.64 -7.54
C SER A 346 -6.50 -7.30 -6.17
N GLY A 347 -6.19 -8.59 -6.07
CA GLY A 347 -6.14 -9.32 -4.79
C GLY A 347 -4.94 -8.92 -3.91
N THR A 348 -4.40 -7.72 -4.12
CA THR A 348 -3.18 -7.22 -3.50
C THR A 348 -3.46 -6.94 -2.03
N ARG A 349 -2.62 -7.48 -1.15
CA ARG A 349 -2.63 -7.13 0.27
C ARG A 349 -1.74 -5.90 0.48
N MET A 350 -2.06 -5.12 1.51
CA MET A 350 -1.14 -4.07 1.95
C MET A 350 0.13 -4.74 2.50
N ALA A 351 1.28 -4.46 1.86
CA ALA A 351 2.57 -4.98 2.28
C ALA A 351 3.45 -3.79 2.69
N LEU A 352 3.74 -3.66 3.99
CA LEU A 352 4.76 -2.73 4.47
C LEU A 352 6.08 -3.48 4.60
N HIS A 353 7.01 -3.23 3.67
CA HIS A 353 8.37 -3.74 3.82
C HIS A 353 9.11 -2.92 4.89
N ASN A 354 9.82 -3.59 5.80
CA ASN A 354 10.62 -2.96 6.84
C ASN A 354 9.82 -2.01 7.75
N VAL A 355 8.70 -2.47 8.32
CA VAL A 355 7.87 -1.73 9.29
C VAL A 355 8.72 -1.07 10.39
N GLU A 356 9.76 -1.74 10.87
CA GLU A 356 10.70 -1.25 11.89
C GLU A 356 11.51 0.00 11.46
N ARG A 357 11.63 0.25 10.15
CA ARG A 357 12.32 1.42 9.59
C ARG A 357 11.38 2.59 9.30
N MET A 358 10.06 2.39 9.42
CA MET A 358 9.08 3.44 9.18
C MET A 358 8.98 4.36 10.39
N SER A 359 8.84 5.68 10.16
CA SER A 359 8.52 6.59 11.25
C SER A 359 7.12 6.29 11.78
N PRO A 360 6.85 6.51 13.09
CA PRO A 360 5.50 6.45 13.64
C PRO A 360 4.44 7.24 12.85
N LEU A 361 4.77 8.42 12.31
CA LEU A 361 3.86 9.14 11.40
C LEU A 361 3.52 8.32 10.13
N SER A 362 4.51 7.69 9.52
CA SER A 362 4.29 6.83 8.34
C SER A 362 3.41 5.62 8.69
N LEU A 363 3.59 5.04 9.88
CA LEU A 363 2.74 3.97 10.40
C LEU A 363 1.30 4.42 10.64
N LEU A 364 1.09 5.66 11.08
CA LEU A 364 -0.25 6.22 11.23
C LEU A 364 -0.98 6.29 9.88
N ILE A 365 -0.30 6.83 8.86
CA ILE A 365 -0.85 6.93 7.50
C ILE A 365 -1.13 5.53 6.93
N SER A 366 -0.23 4.57 7.14
CA SER A 366 -0.48 3.17 6.76
C SER A 366 -1.68 2.58 7.50
N GLY A 367 -1.89 2.93 8.76
CA GLY A 367 -3.05 2.52 9.55
C GLY A 367 -4.37 3.08 9.02
N TRP A 368 -4.38 4.32 8.53
CA TRP A 368 -5.53 4.90 7.82
C TRP A 368 -5.83 4.15 6.53
N VAL A 369 -4.81 3.97 5.67
CA VAL A 369 -4.95 3.26 4.39
C VAL A 369 -5.43 1.82 4.60
N TRP A 370 -4.87 1.12 5.59
CA TRP A 370 -5.35 -0.19 6.01
C TRP A 370 -6.82 -0.16 6.43
N SER A 371 -7.21 0.82 7.25
CA SER A 371 -8.59 0.93 7.76
C SER A 371 -9.62 1.15 6.65
N TRP A 372 -9.25 1.86 5.57
CA TRP A 372 -10.13 2.13 4.43
C TRP A 372 -10.26 0.95 3.48
N PHE A 373 -9.14 0.35 3.07
CA PHE A 373 -9.11 -0.60 1.96
C PHE A 373 -8.92 -2.05 2.40
N PHE A 374 -8.25 -2.29 3.52
CA PHE A 374 -7.68 -3.60 3.88
C PHE A 374 -8.10 -4.09 5.27
N ALA A 375 -9.14 -3.52 5.88
CA ALA A 375 -9.57 -3.84 7.24
C ALA A 375 -9.99 -5.32 7.45
N ASP A 376 -10.21 -6.08 6.39
CA ASP A 376 -10.51 -7.53 6.42
C ASP A 376 -9.23 -8.40 6.36
N HIS A 377 -8.06 -7.78 6.27
CA HIS A 377 -6.75 -8.42 6.28
C HIS A 377 -5.97 -8.07 7.55
N GLU A 378 -4.90 -8.81 7.80
CA GLU A 378 -4.01 -8.57 8.94
C GLU A 378 -3.47 -7.12 8.92
N PRO A 379 -3.52 -6.40 10.05
CA PRO A 379 -3.04 -5.03 10.12
C PRO A 379 -1.51 -4.93 9.95
N PRO A 380 -1.01 -3.76 9.48
CA PRO A 380 0.42 -3.52 9.27
C PRO A 380 1.26 -3.59 10.55
N ILE A 381 0.65 -3.32 11.70
CA ILE A 381 1.29 -3.27 13.01
C ILE A 381 0.41 -3.99 14.03
N SER A 382 1.03 -4.56 15.05
CA SER A 382 0.30 -5.24 16.11
C SER A 382 -0.46 -4.24 16.99
N LYS A 383 -1.54 -4.71 17.62
CA LYS A 383 -2.30 -3.91 18.59
C LYS A 383 -1.43 -3.36 19.73
N GLN A 384 -0.49 -4.17 20.23
CA GLN A 384 0.45 -3.74 21.27
C GLN A 384 1.39 -2.63 20.78
N ALA A 385 1.81 -2.67 19.51
CA ALA A 385 2.58 -1.58 18.92
C ALA A 385 1.74 -0.30 18.82
N CYS A 386 0.46 -0.39 18.42
CA CYS A 386 -0.46 0.75 18.46
C CYS A 386 -0.59 1.34 19.87
N GLU A 387 -0.80 0.50 20.89
CA GLU A 387 -0.93 0.95 22.29
C GLU A 387 0.32 1.72 22.76
N ARG A 388 1.52 1.22 22.44
CA ARG A 388 2.78 1.95 22.74
C ARG A 388 2.85 3.30 22.02
N LEU A 389 2.41 3.37 20.77
CA LEU A 389 2.41 4.61 20.00
C LEU A 389 1.37 5.62 20.51
N ILE A 390 0.20 5.15 20.95
CA ILE A 390 -0.83 5.96 21.60
C ILE A 390 -0.25 6.62 22.84
N ASP A 391 0.37 5.83 23.72
CA ASP A 391 0.96 6.34 24.96
C ASP A 391 2.08 7.32 24.65
N MET A 392 3.02 6.97 23.76
CA MET A 392 4.12 7.84 23.34
C MET A 392 3.64 9.21 22.81
N TYR A 393 2.64 9.25 21.93
CA TYR A 393 2.15 10.51 21.37
C TYR A 393 1.34 11.32 22.38
N ARG A 394 0.50 10.67 23.19
CA ARG A 394 -0.22 11.33 24.30
C ARG A 394 0.76 12.00 25.25
N ASP A 395 1.80 11.27 25.60
CA ASP A 395 2.87 11.69 26.49
C ASP A 395 3.78 12.77 25.92
N SER A 396 3.83 12.89 24.58
CA SER A 396 4.54 13.96 23.87
C SER A 396 3.68 15.21 23.67
N ASN A 397 2.48 15.24 24.25
CA ASN A 397 1.46 16.27 24.04
C ASN A 397 0.99 16.40 22.58
N LEU A 398 0.87 15.28 21.86
CA LEU A 398 0.38 15.19 20.47
C LEU A 398 -0.94 14.41 20.45
N ALA A 399 -1.98 15.03 21.01
CA ALA A 399 -3.23 14.37 21.34
C ALA A 399 -4.00 13.85 20.11
N TRP A 400 -4.03 14.59 19.00
CA TRP A 400 -4.70 14.15 17.78
C TRP A 400 -4.04 12.91 17.17
N MET A 401 -2.71 12.86 17.11
CA MET A 401 -1.98 11.66 16.67
C MET A 401 -2.34 10.43 17.53
N ALA A 402 -2.39 10.60 18.85
CA ALA A 402 -2.79 9.53 19.78
C ALA A 402 -4.25 9.08 19.59
N ALA A 403 -5.16 10.03 19.33
CA ALA A 403 -6.58 9.75 19.03
C ALA A 403 -6.74 8.94 17.73
N GLU A 404 -6.01 9.29 16.69
CA GLU A 404 -6.03 8.58 15.40
C GLU A 404 -5.49 7.14 15.52
N PHE A 405 -4.39 6.93 16.26
CA PHE A 405 -3.94 5.56 16.57
C PHE A 405 -4.96 4.79 17.40
N SER A 406 -5.68 5.45 18.32
CA SER A 406 -6.77 4.83 19.09
C SER A 406 -7.94 4.42 18.18
N ALA A 407 -8.27 5.23 17.17
CA ALA A 407 -9.30 4.91 16.18
C ALA A 407 -8.90 3.67 15.35
N ILE A 408 -7.64 3.59 14.91
CA ILE A 408 -7.09 2.42 14.21
C ILE A 408 -7.11 1.17 15.12
N ALA A 409 -6.67 1.27 16.38
CA ALA A 409 -6.69 0.14 17.31
C ALA A 409 -8.12 -0.37 17.60
N THR A 410 -9.09 0.54 17.59
CA THR A 410 -10.51 0.20 17.69
C THR A 410 -10.98 -0.55 16.43
N ARG A 411 -10.61 -0.07 15.23
CA ARG A 411 -10.87 -0.76 13.95
C ARG A 411 -10.28 -2.18 13.90
N MET A 412 -9.07 -2.37 14.41
CA MET A 412 -8.43 -3.70 14.54
C MET A 412 -9.24 -4.67 15.41
N SER A 413 -9.98 -4.17 16.40
CA SER A 413 -10.75 -5.00 17.32
C SER A 413 -12.19 -5.26 16.82
N ALA A 414 -12.80 -4.30 16.13
CA ALA A 414 -14.20 -4.36 15.71
C ALA A 414 -14.43 -4.80 14.24
N GLY A 415 -13.37 -4.81 13.41
CA GLY A 415 -13.51 -4.95 11.95
C GLY A 415 -14.23 -3.75 11.33
N ARG A 416 -14.74 -3.87 10.09
CA ARG A 416 -15.48 -2.78 9.41
C ARG A 416 -16.82 -2.42 10.08
N SER A 417 -17.30 -3.22 11.03
CA SER A 417 -18.58 -2.97 11.71
C SER A 417 -18.38 -2.02 12.89
N LYS A 418 -19.15 -0.94 12.96
CA LYS A 418 -19.12 -0.02 14.10
C LYS A 418 -19.58 -0.78 15.36
N ALA A 419 -18.75 -0.77 16.41
CA ALA A 419 -19.12 -1.36 17.70
C ALA A 419 -20.43 -0.72 18.21
N LYS A 420 -21.48 -1.51 18.42
CA LYS A 420 -22.75 -1.01 18.95
C LYS A 420 -22.65 -0.84 20.47
N GLY A 421 -22.93 0.36 20.97
CA GLY A 421 -23.42 0.58 22.34
C GLY A 421 -22.50 1.30 23.33
N SER A 422 -21.29 1.74 22.96
CA SER A 422 -20.44 2.58 23.82
C SER A 422 -19.61 3.55 22.97
N THR A 423 -19.47 4.79 23.43
CA THR A 423 -18.49 5.73 22.88
C THR A 423 -17.10 5.14 23.06
N THR A 424 -16.31 5.15 21.99
CA THR A 424 -14.93 4.60 22.00
C THR A 424 -13.96 5.64 22.55
N PRO A 425 -12.81 5.25 23.15
CA PRO A 425 -11.79 6.20 23.61
C PRO A 425 -11.34 7.19 22.53
N ALA A 426 -11.33 6.75 21.27
CA ALA A 426 -11.03 7.60 20.12
C ALA A 426 -12.12 8.66 19.87
N GLU A 427 -13.40 8.28 19.91
CA GLU A 427 -14.53 9.22 19.75
C GLU A 427 -14.54 10.29 20.85
N GLU A 428 -14.25 9.90 22.11
CA GLU A 428 -14.11 10.85 23.22
C GLU A 428 -12.94 11.82 23.00
N ALA A 429 -11.77 11.31 22.61
CA ALA A 429 -10.59 12.14 22.36
C ALA A 429 -10.82 13.14 21.20
N HIS A 430 -11.39 12.69 20.09
CA HIS A 430 -11.72 13.57 18.96
C HIS A 430 -12.76 14.63 19.35
N SER A 431 -13.78 14.27 20.13
CA SER A 431 -14.77 15.21 20.64
C SER A 431 -14.16 16.27 21.56
N GLN A 432 -13.23 15.91 22.44
CA GLN A 432 -12.52 16.87 23.31
C GLN A 432 -11.65 17.84 22.51
N LEU A 433 -11.01 17.35 21.43
CA LEU A 433 -10.19 18.17 20.55
C LEU A 433 -11.00 19.03 19.57
N GLY A 434 -12.30 18.76 19.41
CA GLY A 434 -13.13 19.37 18.37
C GLY A 434 -12.70 18.95 16.96
N THR A 435 -12.17 17.73 16.81
CA THR A 435 -11.65 17.18 15.56
C THR A 435 -12.50 16.02 15.05
N VAL A 436 -12.35 15.67 13.77
CA VAL A 436 -12.93 14.45 13.18
C VAL A 436 -11.87 13.37 13.02
N SER A 437 -12.27 12.11 13.16
CA SER A 437 -11.39 10.96 12.94
C SER A 437 -11.22 10.65 11.45
N LEU A 438 -10.02 10.28 11.03
CA LEU A 438 -9.75 9.90 9.64
C LEU A 438 -9.95 8.40 9.35
N VAL A 439 -10.21 7.57 10.36
CA VAL A 439 -10.38 6.12 10.20
C VAL A 439 -11.50 5.72 9.22
N ASP A 440 -12.47 6.61 9.01
CA ASP A 440 -13.60 6.46 8.09
C ASP A 440 -13.62 7.51 6.96
N LEU A 441 -12.53 8.24 6.75
CA LEU A 441 -12.44 9.30 5.74
C LEU A 441 -12.77 8.81 4.32
N ILE A 442 -12.31 7.60 3.98
CA ILE A 442 -12.56 6.95 2.68
C ILE A 442 -13.32 5.65 2.93
N GLN A 443 -14.48 5.52 2.30
CA GLN A 443 -15.23 4.27 2.22
C GLN A 443 -15.25 3.81 0.76
N PRO A 444 -14.35 2.90 0.35
CA PRO A 444 -14.29 2.46 -1.02
C PRO A 444 -15.58 1.72 -1.41
N ALA A 445 -15.99 1.92 -2.67
CA ALA A 445 -17.03 1.10 -3.26
C ALA A 445 -16.65 -0.39 -3.15
N PRO A 446 -17.61 -1.28 -2.85
CA PRO A 446 -17.34 -2.71 -2.82
C PRO A 446 -16.73 -3.21 -4.14
N ALA A 447 -15.80 -4.17 -4.09
CA ALA A 447 -15.12 -4.66 -5.30
C ALA A 447 -16.07 -5.18 -6.40
N TRP A 448 -17.24 -5.70 -6.04
CA TRP A 448 -18.25 -6.11 -7.01
C TRP A 448 -18.76 -4.96 -7.89
N GLU A 449 -18.85 -3.75 -7.34
CA GLU A 449 -19.33 -2.57 -8.07
C GLU A 449 -18.35 -2.14 -9.15
N ALA A 450 -17.05 -2.15 -8.85
CA ALA A 450 -16.01 -1.92 -9.85
C ALA A 450 -16.01 -3.01 -10.93
N GLY A 451 -16.30 -4.25 -10.56
CA GLY A 451 -16.50 -5.37 -11.47
C GLY A 451 -17.64 -5.15 -12.46
N LEU A 452 -18.81 -4.72 -11.98
CA LEU A 452 -19.97 -4.43 -12.82
C LEU A 452 -19.71 -3.28 -13.81
N THR A 453 -19.11 -2.18 -13.35
CA THR A 453 -18.76 -1.04 -14.23
C THR A 453 -17.73 -1.43 -15.31
N ALA A 454 -16.80 -2.33 -14.99
CA ALA A 454 -15.84 -2.84 -15.98
C ALA A 454 -16.54 -3.70 -17.06
N LEU A 455 -17.55 -4.49 -16.69
CA LEU A 455 -18.37 -5.25 -17.65
C LEU A 455 -19.15 -4.35 -18.61
N GLU A 456 -19.74 -3.27 -18.11
CA GLU A 456 -20.51 -2.31 -18.93
C GLU A 456 -19.66 -1.68 -20.04
N ASN A 457 -18.39 -1.37 -19.75
CA ASN A 457 -17.48 -0.73 -20.71
C ASN A 457 -16.99 -1.69 -21.81
N LEU A 458 -16.95 -3.00 -21.55
CA LEU A 458 -16.55 -4.02 -22.53
C LEU A 458 -17.61 -4.24 -23.62
N ALA A 459 -18.85 -3.78 -23.42
CA ALA A 459 -19.98 -4.06 -24.30
C ALA A 459 -20.03 -3.30 -25.64
N GLN A 460 -19.00 -2.52 -26.00
CA GLN A 460 -18.98 -1.72 -27.23
C GLN A 460 -18.46 -2.53 -28.46
N PRO A 461 -19.18 -2.56 -29.61
CA PRO A 461 -19.00 -3.62 -30.61
C PRO A 461 -17.97 -3.31 -31.73
N ALA A 462 -17.26 -4.35 -32.20
CA ALA A 462 -16.63 -4.45 -33.52
C ALA A 462 -17.04 -5.77 -34.20
N LYS A 463 -17.48 -5.72 -35.47
CA LYS A 463 -18.16 -6.82 -36.19
C LYS A 463 -17.24 -7.61 -37.14
N SER A 464 -17.40 -8.94 -37.17
CA SER A 464 -16.93 -9.87 -38.22
C SER A 464 -18.08 -10.77 -38.70
N ALA A 465 -18.01 -11.26 -39.94
CA ALA A 465 -19.10 -11.96 -40.66
C ALA A 465 -18.73 -13.38 -41.13
N ALA A 466 -19.76 -14.23 -41.32
CA ALA A 466 -19.70 -15.68 -41.60
C ALA A 466 -20.20 -16.09 -43.01
N SER A 467 -19.97 -17.37 -43.35
CA SER A 467 -20.10 -18.09 -44.63
C SER A 467 -21.38 -18.95 -44.78
N THR A 468 -21.62 -19.54 -45.97
CA THR A 468 -22.69 -20.55 -46.28
C THR A 468 -22.36 -21.36 -47.59
N PRO A 469 -23.12 -22.38 -48.08
CA PRO A 469 -22.68 -23.79 -48.20
C PRO A 469 -22.93 -24.53 -49.57
N GLY A 470 -22.41 -25.77 -49.76
CA GLY A 470 -23.24 -26.98 -49.97
C GLY A 470 -23.14 -27.86 -51.26
N THR A 471 -22.62 -29.10 -51.08
CA THR A 471 -22.95 -30.45 -51.71
C THR A 471 -22.48 -30.77 -53.15
N PRO A 472 -22.34 -32.05 -53.63
CA PRO A 472 -22.61 -33.41 -53.07
C PRO A 472 -21.47 -34.48 -53.26
N VAL A 473 -21.76 -35.78 -52.98
CA VAL A 473 -20.87 -36.90 -52.56
C VAL A 473 -20.39 -37.85 -53.70
N ALA A 474 -19.19 -38.44 -53.54
CA ALA A 474 -18.51 -39.39 -54.44
C ALA A 474 -18.32 -40.83 -53.84
N ASP A 475 -17.90 -41.80 -54.68
CA ASP A 475 -17.81 -43.25 -54.40
C ASP A 475 -16.61 -43.72 -53.52
N GLU A 476 -15.82 -42.80 -53.01
CA GLU A 476 -14.83 -43.02 -51.93
C GLU A 476 -15.14 -42.01 -50.81
N ARG A 477 -14.92 -42.37 -49.55
CA ARG A 477 -15.12 -41.42 -48.44
C ARG A 477 -13.92 -41.34 -47.52
N LEU A 478 -13.66 -40.14 -47.02
CA LEU A 478 -12.75 -39.94 -45.90
C LEU A 478 -13.53 -40.06 -44.59
N ILE A 479 -12.92 -40.69 -43.59
CA ILE A 479 -13.41 -40.70 -42.22
C ILE A 479 -12.33 -40.17 -41.28
N TRP A 480 -12.75 -39.57 -40.18
CA TRP A 480 -11.87 -38.92 -39.21
C TRP A 480 -11.97 -39.63 -37.87
N GLU A 481 -10.90 -40.26 -37.40
CA GLU A 481 -10.83 -40.68 -35.99
C GLU A 481 -10.39 -39.48 -35.14
N ALA A 482 -11.21 -39.08 -34.17
CA ALA A 482 -11.00 -37.91 -33.34
C ALA A 482 -10.65 -38.26 -31.89
N GLU A 483 -9.70 -37.52 -31.34
CA GLU A 483 -9.35 -37.47 -29.93
C GLU A 483 -9.66 -36.07 -29.38
N PHE A 484 -10.36 -36.03 -28.25
CA PHE A 484 -10.83 -34.79 -27.63
C PHE A 484 -10.17 -34.59 -26.27
N GLY A 485 -9.33 -33.57 -26.16
CA GLY A 485 -8.87 -33.02 -24.88
C GLY A 485 -9.81 -31.92 -24.37
N LYS A 486 -9.60 -31.45 -23.14
CA LYS A 486 -10.44 -30.36 -22.57
C LYS A 486 -10.40 -29.05 -23.37
N VAL A 487 -9.28 -28.80 -24.05
CA VAL A 487 -8.96 -27.53 -24.75
C VAL A 487 -8.34 -27.74 -26.14
N TRP A 488 -8.40 -28.95 -26.67
CA TRP A 488 -7.83 -29.27 -27.99
C TRP A 488 -8.57 -30.44 -28.63
N VAL A 489 -8.52 -30.51 -29.95
CA VAL A 489 -9.02 -31.63 -30.74
C VAL A 489 -7.93 -32.07 -31.73
N PHE A 490 -7.76 -33.38 -31.87
CA PHE A 490 -6.87 -33.97 -32.85
C PHE A 490 -7.62 -34.99 -33.69
N VAL A 491 -7.38 -35.00 -35.00
CA VAL A 491 -8.01 -35.97 -35.92
C VAL A 491 -7.00 -36.71 -36.78
N THR A 492 -7.30 -37.99 -37.03
CA THR A 492 -6.52 -38.88 -37.89
C THR A 492 -7.37 -39.33 -39.10
N PRO A 493 -6.92 -39.06 -40.34
CA PRO A 493 -7.69 -39.37 -41.55
C PRO A 493 -7.54 -40.84 -42.01
N PHE A 494 -8.64 -41.44 -42.46
CA PHE A 494 -8.69 -42.78 -43.08
C PHE A 494 -9.58 -42.79 -44.33
N ILE A 495 -9.10 -43.39 -45.43
CA ILE A 495 -9.89 -43.55 -46.67
C ILE A 495 -10.62 -44.88 -46.66
N GLN A 496 -11.94 -44.87 -46.83
CA GLN A 496 -12.79 -46.03 -47.03
C GLN A 496 -13.30 -46.10 -48.47
N LYS A 497 -13.35 -47.33 -49.01
CA LYS A 497 -13.95 -47.63 -50.31
C LYS A 497 -15.21 -48.47 -50.12
N HIS A 498 -16.23 -48.24 -50.93
CA HIS A 498 -17.47 -49.00 -50.89
C HIS A 498 -17.33 -50.30 -51.71
N GLY A 499 -17.67 -51.45 -51.12
CA GLY A 499 -17.60 -52.77 -51.77
C GLY A 499 -18.80 -53.65 -51.43
N ALA A 500 -18.84 -54.88 -51.94
CA ALA A 500 -20.00 -55.78 -51.86
C ALA A 500 -20.47 -56.19 -50.44
N LYS A 501 -19.69 -55.89 -49.40
CA LYS A 501 -20.01 -56.17 -47.97
C LYS A 501 -20.13 -54.88 -47.12
N GLY A 502 -20.23 -53.71 -47.77
CA GLY A 502 -20.21 -52.40 -47.11
C GLY A 502 -18.86 -51.68 -47.20
N TRP A 503 -18.66 -50.67 -46.36
CA TRP A 503 -17.41 -49.87 -46.31
C TRP A 503 -16.23 -50.69 -45.76
N SER A 504 -15.04 -50.50 -46.34
CA SER A 504 -13.81 -51.16 -45.86
C SER A 504 -13.37 -50.67 -44.47
N LYS A 505 -12.49 -51.41 -43.78
CA LYS A 505 -11.88 -50.98 -42.51
C LYS A 505 -11.05 -49.69 -42.61
N GLY A 506 -10.86 -49.13 -43.81
CA GLY A 506 -10.18 -47.86 -44.05
C GLY A 506 -8.65 -47.93 -43.96
N ARG A 507 -7.95 -47.22 -44.86
CA ARG A 507 -6.48 -47.10 -44.85
C ARG A 507 -6.08 -45.74 -44.26
N LYS A 508 -5.20 -45.74 -43.25
CA LYS A 508 -4.67 -44.51 -42.64
C LYS A 508 -3.96 -43.65 -43.69
N VAL A 509 -4.20 -42.36 -43.70
CA VAL A 509 -3.50 -41.37 -44.53
C VAL A 509 -2.51 -40.61 -43.63
N GLY A 510 -1.25 -40.50 -44.05
CA GLY A 510 -0.27 -39.66 -43.35
C GLY A 510 -0.59 -38.18 -43.54
N LEU A 511 -0.40 -37.35 -42.51
CA LEU A 511 -0.71 -35.91 -42.56
C LEU A 511 0.11 -35.19 -43.64
N GLU A 512 1.38 -35.54 -43.82
CA GLU A 512 2.23 -35.01 -44.92
C GLU A 512 1.61 -35.28 -46.30
N ARG A 513 1.23 -36.54 -46.56
CA ARG A 513 0.55 -36.90 -47.81
C ARG A 513 -0.77 -36.17 -47.98
N LEU A 514 -1.54 -36.00 -46.91
CA LEU A 514 -2.81 -35.28 -46.97
C LEU A 514 -2.57 -33.80 -47.28
N TYR A 515 -1.63 -33.15 -46.59
CA TYR A 515 -1.24 -31.75 -46.79
C TYR A 515 -0.83 -31.47 -48.24
N ASP A 516 0.02 -32.33 -48.81
CA ASP A 516 0.55 -32.15 -50.17
C ASP A 516 -0.48 -32.44 -51.27
N GLN A 517 -1.43 -33.36 -51.03
CA GLN A 517 -2.22 -33.98 -52.10
C GLN A 517 -3.73 -33.72 -52.01
N TRP A 518 -4.26 -33.13 -50.94
CA TRP A 518 -5.72 -33.00 -50.78
C TRP A 518 -6.41 -32.15 -51.85
N GLN A 519 -5.66 -31.30 -52.58
CA GLN A 519 -6.16 -30.50 -53.71
C GLN A 519 -5.94 -31.16 -55.08
N THR A 520 -5.36 -32.37 -55.10
CA THR A 520 -5.03 -33.09 -56.35
C THR A 520 -6.12 -34.10 -56.70
N PRO A 521 -6.15 -34.60 -57.95
CA PRO A 521 -7.12 -35.62 -58.37
C PRO A 521 -7.13 -36.91 -57.53
N ALA A 522 -6.06 -37.16 -56.77
CA ALA A 522 -5.98 -38.30 -55.85
C ALA A 522 -6.97 -38.23 -54.67
N PHE A 523 -7.59 -37.06 -54.43
CA PHE A 523 -8.53 -36.78 -53.35
C PHE A 523 -9.82 -36.10 -53.85
N ASP A 524 -10.22 -36.32 -55.11
CA ASP A 524 -11.42 -35.70 -55.70
C ASP A 524 -12.73 -36.04 -54.95
N PHE A 525 -12.73 -37.14 -54.18
CA PHE A 525 -13.86 -37.61 -53.40
C PHE A 525 -14.10 -36.85 -52.09
N LEU A 526 -13.21 -35.94 -51.68
CA LEU A 526 -13.37 -35.17 -50.44
C LEU A 526 -14.60 -34.26 -50.52
N THR A 527 -15.46 -34.35 -49.50
CA THR A 527 -16.56 -33.41 -49.32
C THR A 527 -16.05 -32.00 -49.00
N GLU A 528 -16.89 -30.98 -49.08
CA GLU A 528 -16.52 -29.63 -48.64
C GLU A 528 -16.13 -29.58 -47.16
N GLN A 529 -16.77 -30.38 -46.32
CA GLN A 529 -16.43 -30.49 -44.90
C GLN A 529 -15.06 -31.16 -44.72
N ASP A 530 -14.75 -32.22 -45.48
CA ASP A 530 -13.41 -32.83 -45.48
C ASP A 530 -12.34 -31.85 -45.96
N ARG A 531 -12.63 -31.09 -47.02
CA ARG A 531 -11.72 -30.04 -47.54
C ARG A 531 -11.49 -28.93 -46.52
N THR A 532 -12.52 -28.57 -45.75
CA THR A 532 -12.41 -27.60 -44.65
C THR A 532 -11.47 -28.12 -43.57
N ILE A 533 -11.63 -29.39 -43.16
CA ILE A 533 -10.70 -30.04 -42.22
C ILE A 533 -9.28 -30.08 -42.80
N CYS A 534 -9.09 -30.54 -44.05
CA CYS A 534 -7.77 -30.56 -44.71
C CYS A 534 -7.10 -29.19 -44.75
N SER A 535 -7.87 -28.12 -44.99
CA SER A 535 -7.36 -26.74 -45.00
C SER A 535 -6.89 -26.22 -43.64
N ALA A 536 -7.25 -26.91 -42.55
CA ALA A 536 -6.77 -26.63 -41.21
C ALA A 536 -5.35 -27.18 -40.97
N LEU A 537 -4.82 -28.06 -41.85
CA LEU A 537 -3.49 -28.61 -41.69
C LEU A 537 -2.43 -27.57 -42.04
N ARG A 538 -1.52 -27.31 -41.11
CA ARG A 538 -0.40 -26.37 -41.27
C ARG A 538 0.92 -27.15 -41.23
N GLN A 539 1.84 -26.77 -42.10
CA GLN A 539 3.22 -27.24 -42.08
C GLN A 539 4.10 -26.18 -41.43
N TYR A 540 4.95 -26.57 -40.48
CA TYR A 540 6.00 -25.71 -39.96
C TYR A 540 7.29 -26.49 -39.78
N SER A 541 8.41 -25.78 -39.81
CA SER A 541 9.73 -26.36 -39.57
C SER A 541 10.24 -25.88 -38.23
N GLU A 542 10.49 -26.81 -37.32
CA GLU A 542 11.10 -26.54 -36.01
C GLU A 542 12.54 -27.07 -36.03
N ARG A 543 13.47 -26.39 -35.38
CA ARG A 543 14.81 -26.95 -35.17
C ARG A 543 14.79 -27.76 -33.89
N ASP A 544 15.19 -29.03 -33.98
CA ASP A 544 15.34 -29.88 -32.79
C ASP A 544 16.47 -29.36 -31.86
N TYR A 545 16.61 -30.00 -30.70
CA TYR A 545 17.66 -29.65 -29.71
C TYR A 545 19.10 -29.77 -30.27
N TYR A 546 19.28 -30.46 -31.40
CA TYR A 546 20.54 -30.64 -32.11
C TYR A 546 20.70 -29.73 -33.34
N GLY A 547 19.73 -28.85 -33.62
CA GLY A 547 19.75 -27.87 -34.71
C GLY A 547 19.28 -28.38 -36.07
N TYR A 548 18.77 -29.61 -36.17
CA TYR A 548 18.19 -30.15 -37.41
C TYR A 548 16.76 -29.64 -37.61
N SER A 549 16.44 -29.21 -38.83
CA SER A 549 15.08 -28.83 -39.18
C SER A 549 14.20 -30.07 -39.32
N GLU A 550 13.24 -30.25 -38.42
CA GLU A 550 12.17 -31.23 -38.53
C GLU A 550 10.90 -30.55 -39.05
N THR A 551 10.32 -31.10 -40.11
CA THR A 551 9.04 -30.64 -40.66
C THR A 551 7.91 -31.35 -39.94
N ARG A 552 7.03 -30.60 -39.28
CA ARG A 552 5.85 -31.11 -38.60
C ARG A 552 4.57 -30.58 -39.23
N HIS A 553 3.50 -31.37 -39.06
CA HIS A 553 2.17 -31.04 -39.52
C HIS A 553 1.24 -30.98 -38.31
N GLU A 554 0.56 -29.86 -38.13
CA GLU A 554 -0.37 -29.62 -37.02
C GLU A 554 -1.69 -29.04 -37.50
N TRP A 555 -2.74 -29.25 -36.71
CA TRP A 555 -4.06 -28.73 -36.98
C TRP A 555 -4.24 -27.34 -36.38
N ASP A 556 -4.60 -26.37 -37.22
CA ASP A 556 -5.25 -25.13 -36.82
C ASP A 556 -6.58 -25.46 -36.12
N GLN A 557 -6.64 -25.27 -34.81
CA GLN A 557 -7.79 -25.68 -34.01
C GLN A 557 -9.09 -24.98 -34.45
N ALA A 558 -9.05 -23.66 -34.72
CA ALA A 558 -10.24 -22.91 -35.10
C ALA A 558 -10.81 -23.39 -36.45
N LYS A 559 -9.95 -23.61 -37.44
CA LYS A 559 -10.38 -24.15 -38.75
C LYS A 559 -10.79 -25.61 -38.65
N LEU A 560 -10.07 -26.41 -37.87
CA LEU A 560 -10.40 -27.82 -37.65
C LEU A 560 -11.80 -27.97 -37.06
N ILE A 561 -12.13 -27.20 -36.01
CA ILE A 561 -13.45 -27.21 -35.38
C ILE A 561 -14.53 -26.86 -36.40
N SER A 562 -14.31 -25.85 -37.24
CA SER A 562 -15.29 -25.43 -38.25
C SER A 562 -15.63 -26.54 -39.25
N GLY A 563 -14.68 -27.43 -39.56
CA GLY A 563 -14.90 -28.59 -40.41
C GLY A 563 -15.48 -29.80 -39.68
N LEU A 564 -15.27 -29.93 -38.37
CA LEU A 564 -15.77 -31.05 -37.56
C LEU A 564 -17.23 -30.89 -37.12
N VAL A 565 -17.68 -29.66 -36.86
CA VAL A 565 -19.06 -29.40 -36.43
C VAL A 565 -20.04 -29.87 -37.50
N GLY A 566 -20.95 -30.78 -37.13
CA GLY A 566 -21.93 -31.38 -38.04
C GLY A 566 -21.36 -32.36 -39.07
N HIS A 567 -20.09 -32.78 -38.94
CA HIS A 567 -19.47 -33.72 -39.88
C HIS A 567 -20.01 -35.15 -39.70
N PRO A 568 -20.52 -35.82 -40.76
CA PRO A 568 -21.23 -37.11 -40.64
C PRO A 568 -20.32 -38.32 -40.39
N HIS A 569 -19.00 -38.16 -40.56
CA HIS A 569 -18.01 -39.25 -40.54
C HIS A 569 -16.82 -39.01 -39.57
N VAL A 570 -17.12 -38.53 -38.38
CA VAL A 570 -16.16 -38.45 -37.26
C VAL A 570 -16.40 -39.64 -36.33
N TYR A 571 -15.34 -40.32 -35.89
CA TYR A 571 -15.41 -41.55 -35.10
C TYR A 571 -14.44 -41.49 -33.93
N ARG A 572 -14.68 -42.28 -32.88
CA ARG A 572 -13.74 -42.41 -31.77
C ARG A 572 -12.52 -43.21 -32.22
N THR A 573 -11.33 -42.85 -31.74
CA THR A 573 -10.11 -43.63 -32.00
C THR A 573 -10.32 -45.11 -31.69
N GLY A 574 -10.19 -45.97 -32.71
CA GLY A 574 -10.34 -47.42 -32.59
C GLY A 574 -11.78 -47.96 -32.57
N GLN A 575 -12.83 -47.12 -32.63
CA GLN A 575 -14.23 -47.53 -32.65
C GLN A 575 -15.00 -46.82 -33.77
N ARG A 576 -15.44 -47.58 -34.79
CA ARG A 576 -16.06 -47.04 -36.03
C ARG A 576 -17.49 -47.51 -36.26
N ASP A 577 -18.10 -48.13 -35.25
CA ASP A 577 -19.46 -48.68 -35.34
C ASP A 577 -20.51 -47.56 -35.36
N GLU A 578 -20.27 -46.47 -34.63
CA GLU A 578 -21.15 -45.32 -34.53
C GLU A 578 -20.35 -44.00 -34.60
N PRO A 579 -20.75 -43.02 -35.43
CA PRO A 579 -20.07 -41.74 -35.52
C PRO A 579 -20.31 -40.87 -34.28
N ILE A 580 -19.31 -40.07 -33.93
CA ILE A 580 -19.41 -39.01 -32.92
C ILE A 580 -20.09 -37.80 -33.55
N GLN A 581 -21.08 -37.26 -32.85
CA GLN A 581 -21.69 -35.99 -33.22
C GLN A 581 -20.95 -34.83 -32.53
N VAL A 582 -20.44 -33.89 -33.33
CA VAL A 582 -19.76 -32.68 -32.84
C VAL A 582 -20.65 -31.47 -33.10
N TYR A 583 -20.94 -30.70 -32.05
CA TYR A 583 -21.77 -29.51 -32.10
C TYR A 583 -20.99 -28.26 -31.70
N ALA A 584 -21.33 -27.13 -32.33
CA ALA A 584 -20.87 -25.82 -31.87
C ALA A 584 -21.69 -25.40 -30.65
N GLY A 585 -21.08 -25.43 -29.48
CA GLY A 585 -21.66 -24.83 -28.29
C GLY A 585 -21.45 -23.31 -28.29
N ARG A 586 -22.19 -22.61 -27.43
CA ARG A 586 -22.03 -21.16 -27.24
C ARG A 586 -21.64 -20.88 -25.79
N PRO A 587 -20.71 -19.93 -25.55
CA PRO A 587 -20.44 -19.50 -24.19
C PRO A 587 -21.66 -18.74 -23.66
N GLN A 588 -22.01 -18.99 -22.41
CA GLN A 588 -23.13 -18.34 -21.73
C GLN A 588 -22.70 -17.75 -20.40
N LEU A 589 -23.23 -16.59 -20.05
CA LEU A 589 -23.14 -16.00 -18.72
C LEU A 589 -24.33 -16.48 -17.89
N ALA A 590 -24.08 -17.37 -16.94
CA ALA A 590 -25.03 -17.83 -15.96
C ALA A 590 -25.08 -16.88 -14.74
N ILE A 591 -26.28 -16.43 -14.39
CA ILE A 591 -26.59 -15.65 -13.20
C ILE A 591 -27.26 -16.58 -12.20
N LYS A 592 -26.48 -17.05 -11.22
CA LYS A 592 -26.89 -18.06 -10.24
C LYS A 592 -27.19 -17.41 -8.90
N ARG A 593 -28.28 -17.83 -8.24
CA ARG A 593 -28.61 -17.40 -6.88
C ARG A 593 -28.10 -18.38 -5.85
N SER A 594 -27.40 -17.89 -4.83
CA SER A 594 -27.03 -18.65 -3.64
C SER A 594 -27.45 -17.89 -2.38
N GLY A 595 -28.67 -18.17 -1.89
CA GLY A 595 -29.25 -17.49 -0.73
C GLY A 595 -29.48 -15.99 -0.95
N LYS A 596 -28.71 -15.15 -0.24
CA LYS A 596 -28.72 -13.67 -0.33
C LYS A 596 -27.65 -13.11 -1.28
N GLN A 597 -26.99 -13.98 -2.05
CA GLN A 597 -25.92 -13.61 -2.97
C GLN A 597 -26.26 -14.08 -4.39
N ILE A 598 -25.79 -13.33 -5.37
CA ILE A 598 -25.88 -13.59 -6.81
C ILE A 598 -24.45 -13.80 -7.31
N GLN A 599 -24.24 -14.87 -8.06
CA GLN A 599 -22.95 -15.21 -8.66
C GLN A 599 -23.07 -15.17 -10.18
N LEU A 600 -22.12 -14.48 -10.82
CA LEU A 600 -21.95 -14.49 -12.27
C LEU A 600 -20.92 -15.56 -12.63
N VAL A 601 -21.24 -16.43 -13.58
CA VAL A 601 -20.35 -17.52 -14.03
C VAL A 601 -20.43 -17.64 -15.54
N VAL A 602 -19.30 -17.61 -16.23
CA VAL A 602 -19.29 -17.99 -17.65
C VAL A 602 -19.19 -19.52 -17.76
N GLU A 603 -20.10 -20.12 -18.51
CA GLU A 603 -20.17 -21.56 -18.72
C GLU A 603 -20.19 -21.90 -20.22
N PRO A 604 -19.48 -22.96 -20.65
CA PRO A 604 -18.43 -23.63 -19.90
C PRO A 604 -17.20 -22.70 -19.77
N TRP A 605 -16.49 -22.72 -18.64
CA TRP A 605 -15.19 -22.04 -18.48
C TRP A 605 -14.32 -22.89 -17.58
N HIS A 606 -13.04 -23.08 -17.92
CA HIS A 606 -12.14 -23.95 -17.16
C HIS A 606 -10.94 -23.23 -16.53
N GLY A 607 -10.95 -21.88 -16.54
CA GLY A 607 -10.02 -21.03 -15.80
C GLY A 607 -8.65 -20.81 -16.47
N ASN A 608 -8.41 -21.30 -17.69
CA ASN A 608 -7.20 -20.96 -18.44
C ASN A 608 -7.45 -19.68 -19.25
N GLU A 609 -6.73 -18.62 -18.93
CA GLU A 609 -6.88 -17.29 -19.57
C GLU A 609 -6.52 -17.32 -21.08
N ASP A 610 -5.73 -18.31 -21.52
CA ASP A 610 -5.27 -18.46 -22.92
C ASP A 610 -6.09 -19.46 -23.75
N ALA A 611 -7.08 -20.13 -23.18
CA ALA A 611 -7.84 -21.15 -23.92
C ALA A 611 -8.78 -20.52 -24.96
N GLU A 612 -8.61 -20.91 -26.23
CA GLU A 612 -9.45 -20.44 -27.35
C GLU A 612 -10.72 -21.29 -27.54
N LEU A 613 -10.70 -22.52 -27.01
CA LEU A 613 -11.79 -23.48 -27.11
C LEU A 613 -11.94 -24.32 -25.84
N ILE A 614 -13.15 -24.82 -25.60
CA ILE A 614 -13.47 -25.77 -24.54
C ILE A 614 -14.29 -26.90 -25.14
N VAL A 615 -13.87 -28.14 -24.88
CA VAL A 615 -14.62 -29.33 -25.27
C VAL A 615 -15.34 -29.92 -24.07
N SER A 616 -16.65 -30.10 -24.20
CA SER A 616 -17.51 -30.74 -23.21
C SER A 616 -18.12 -32.01 -23.79
N GLN A 617 -18.04 -33.11 -23.05
CA GLN A 617 -18.68 -34.37 -23.45
C GLN A 617 -20.13 -34.40 -22.93
N GLU A 618 -21.09 -34.46 -23.84
CA GLU A 618 -22.53 -34.43 -23.55
C GLU A 618 -23.16 -35.80 -23.83
N GLY A 619 -22.79 -36.81 -23.02
CA GLY A 619 -23.22 -38.20 -23.19
C GLY A 619 -22.16 -39.09 -23.84
N SER A 620 -22.57 -40.27 -24.34
CA SER A 620 -21.62 -41.31 -24.78
C SER A 620 -21.04 -41.08 -26.18
N HIS A 621 -21.74 -40.36 -27.07
CA HIS A 621 -21.35 -40.15 -28.48
C HIS A 621 -21.50 -38.70 -28.98
N ARG A 622 -21.60 -37.72 -28.07
CA ARG A 622 -21.76 -36.30 -28.42
C ARG A 622 -20.74 -35.42 -27.72
N TYR A 623 -20.15 -34.49 -28.46
CA TYR A 623 -19.23 -33.48 -27.94
C TYR A 623 -19.69 -32.08 -28.37
N SER A 624 -19.67 -31.16 -27.43
CA SER A 624 -19.89 -29.74 -27.64
C SER A 624 -18.55 -29.02 -27.59
N ILE A 625 -18.24 -28.27 -28.63
CA ILE A 625 -17.03 -27.44 -28.70
C ILE A 625 -17.46 -25.98 -28.65
N VAL A 626 -17.05 -25.28 -27.60
CA VAL A 626 -17.30 -23.85 -27.40
C VAL A 626 -16.04 -23.09 -27.74
N THR A 627 -16.12 -22.15 -28.68
CA THR A 627 -15.04 -21.21 -28.99
C THR A 627 -15.35 -19.83 -28.43
N PHE A 628 -14.31 -19.08 -28.07
CA PHE A 628 -14.46 -17.74 -27.49
C PHE A 628 -13.87 -16.69 -28.42
N SER A 629 -14.64 -15.64 -28.71
CA SER A 629 -14.08 -14.39 -29.25
C SER A 629 -13.22 -13.68 -28.21
N ASN A 630 -12.39 -12.71 -28.64
CA ASN A 630 -11.58 -11.91 -27.72
C ASN A 630 -12.45 -11.20 -26.66
N GLN A 631 -13.58 -10.62 -27.08
CA GLN A 631 -14.51 -9.94 -26.17
C GLN A 631 -15.14 -10.93 -25.17
N GLN A 632 -15.49 -12.14 -25.60
CA GLN A 632 -16.02 -13.17 -24.70
C GLN A 632 -14.98 -13.68 -23.69
N ARG A 633 -13.69 -13.76 -24.08
CA ARG A 633 -12.60 -14.11 -23.16
C ARG A 633 -12.36 -13.02 -22.12
N GLU A 634 -12.39 -11.75 -22.51
CA GLU A 634 -12.30 -10.62 -21.58
C GLU A 634 -13.44 -10.64 -20.56
N VAL A 635 -14.67 -10.90 -21.02
CA VAL A 635 -15.83 -11.09 -20.13
C VAL A 635 -15.61 -12.26 -19.16
N ALA A 636 -15.21 -13.44 -19.65
CA ALA A 636 -14.98 -14.62 -18.80
C ALA A 636 -13.89 -14.41 -17.74
N ASN A 637 -12.78 -13.77 -18.13
CA ASN A 637 -11.69 -13.43 -17.23
C ASN A 637 -12.11 -12.42 -16.16
N LEU A 638 -12.87 -11.38 -16.55
CA LEU A 638 -13.35 -10.38 -15.61
C LEU A 638 -14.38 -10.97 -14.64
N VAL A 639 -15.36 -11.73 -15.14
CA VAL A 639 -16.39 -12.41 -14.31
C VAL A 639 -15.75 -13.30 -13.24
N THR A 640 -14.66 -14.00 -13.56
CA THR A 640 -13.92 -14.85 -12.60
C THR A 640 -13.35 -14.05 -11.42
N ARG A 641 -13.09 -12.75 -11.59
CA ARG A 641 -12.49 -11.86 -10.56
C ARG A 641 -13.54 -11.08 -9.77
N ILE A 642 -14.82 -11.12 -10.17
CA ILE A 642 -15.91 -10.42 -9.49
C ILE A 642 -16.40 -11.28 -8.31
N PRO A 643 -16.39 -10.77 -7.06
CA PRO A 643 -16.96 -11.49 -5.93
C PRO A 643 -18.50 -11.54 -6.03
N SER A 644 -19.13 -12.40 -5.23
CA SER A 644 -20.61 -12.50 -5.22
C SER A 644 -21.28 -11.16 -4.87
N VAL A 645 -22.39 -10.89 -5.55
CA VAL A 645 -23.15 -9.64 -5.45
C VAL A 645 -24.33 -9.82 -4.49
N PRO A 646 -24.64 -8.89 -3.57
CA PRO A 646 -25.83 -8.98 -2.73
C PRO A 646 -27.13 -8.98 -3.56
N VAL A 647 -28.14 -9.76 -3.14
CA VAL A 647 -29.43 -9.88 -3.85
C VAL A 647 -30.19 -8.55 -3.94
N GLU A 648 -29.93 -7.62 -3.01
CA GLU A 648 -30.49 -6.27 -3.02
C GLU A 648 -30.06 -5.44 -4.24
N GLN A 649 -29.03 -5.88 -4.97
CA GLN A 649 -28.50 -5.24 -6.18
C GLN A 649 -28.91 -5.99 -7.47
N GLN A 650 -29.94 -6.84 -7.41
CA GLN A 650 -30.43 -7.64 -8.53
C GLN A 650 -30.72 -6.81 -9.79
N ASP A 651 -31.35 -5.64 -9.64
CA ASP A 651 -31.70 -4.78 -10.78
C ASP A 651 -30.46 -4.34 -11.56
N ARG A 652 -29.39 -3.96 -10.85
CA ARG A 652 -28.11 -3.56 -11.46
C ARG A 652 -27.42 -4.74 -12.14
N VAL A 653 -27.49 -5.94 -11.55
CA VAL A 653 -26.99 -7.16 -12.21
C VAL A 653 -27.73 -7.42 -13.53
N PHE A 654 -29.04 -7.18 -13.58
CA PHE A 654 -29.83 -7.33 -14.81
C PHE A 654 -29.53 -6.25 -15.86
N GLU A 655 -29.24 -5.01 -15.47
CA GLU A 655 -28.81 -3.97 -16.41
C GLU A 655 -27.48 -4.32 -17.07
N VAL A 656 -26.51 -4.76 -16.28
CA VAL A 656 -25.19 -5.22 -16.77
C VAL A 656 -25.37 -6.42 -17.68
N ALA A 657 -26.16 -7.41 -17.26
CA ALA A 657 -26.49 -8.58 -18.08
C ALA A 657 -27.10 -8.14 -19.41
N ARG A 658 -28.12 -7.29 -19.42
CA ARG A 658 -28.75 -6.80 -20.66
C ARG A 658 -27.75 -6.14 -21.62
N THR A 659 -26.76 -5.45 -21.09
CA THR A 659 -25.70 -4.80 -21.89
C THR A 659 -24.74 -5.84 -22.49
N LEU A 660 -24.43 -6.90 -21.75
CA LEU A 660 -23.59 -8.01 -22.22
C LEU A 660 -24.30 -8.98 -23.17
N ALA A 661 -25.63 -8.93 -23.28
CA ALA A 661 -26.42 -9.82 -24.13
C ALA A 661 -26.04 -9.73 -25.63
N SER A 662 -25.40 -8.63 -26.06
CA SER A 662 -24.85 -8.52 -27.42
C SER A 662 -23.52 -9.24 -27.65
N ILE A 663 -22.84 -9.67 -26.58
CA ILE A 663 -21.53 -10.34 -26.62
C ILE A 663 -21.63 -11.82 -26.25
N ILE A 664 -22.43 -12.16 -25.24
CA ILE A 664 -22.53 -13.51 -24.68
C ILE A 664 -24.00 -13.83 -24.36
N ASP A 665 -24.41 -15.09 -24.60
CA ASP A 665 -25.76 -15.56 -24.28
C ASP A 665 -25.95 -15.54 -22.75
N ILE A 666 -27.14 -15.23 -22.25
CA ILE A 666 -27.37 -15.04 -20.82
C ILE A 666 -28.41 -16.03 -20.33
N GLN A 667 -28.07 -16.72 -19.24
CA GLN A 667 -28.99 -17.58 -18.50
C GLN A 667 -29.12 -17.08 -17.07
N SER A 668 -30.35 -17.04 -16.55
CA SER A 668 -30.59 -16.58 -15.20
C SER A 668 -31.57 -17.49 -14.48
N ASP A 669 -31.20 -17.91 -13.28
CA ASP A 669 -32.07 -18.66 -12.36
C ASP A 669 -32.94 -17.70 -11.50
N LEU A 670 -32.96 -16.40 -11.82
CA LEU A 670 -33.68 -15.36 -11.07
C LEU A 670 -35.01 -15.02 -11.76
N GLU A 671 -36.10 -15.02 -10.98
CA GLU A 671 -37.41 -14.51 -11.40
C GLU A 671 -37.35 -13.02 -11.77
N GLY A 672 -38.07 -12.63 -12.83
CA GLY A 672 -38.18 -11.22 -13.27
C GLY A 672 -37.10 -10.76 -14.25
N THR A 673 -36.33 -11.67 -14.84
CA THR A 673 -35.47 -11.34 -15.99
C THR A 673 -36.36 -10.81 -17.13
N PRO A 674 -36.08 -9.62 -17.69
CA PRO A 674 -36.82 -9.15 -18.86
C PRO A 674 -36.45 -10.02 -20.06
N SER A 675 -37.22 -11.09 -20.31
CA SER A 675 -37.03 -11.93 -21.48
C SER A 675 -37.48 -11.18 -22.72
N THR A 676 -36.58 -10.97 -23.68
CA THR A 676 -36.94 -10.51 -25.02
C THR A 676 -37.48 -11.64 -25.91
N GLY A 677 -37.53 -12.87 -25.38
CA GLY A 677 -38.05 -14.05 -26.07
C GLY A 677 -39.54 -14.29 -25.83
N GLU A 678 -40.16 -15.07 -26.71
CA GLU A 678 -41.54 -15.56 -26.54
C GLU A 678 -41.62 -16.53 -25.35
N GLU A 679 -42.55 -16.28 -24.43
CA GLU A 679 -42.82 -17.20 -23.32
C GLU A 679 -43.58 -18.43 -23.84
N VAL A 680 -42.96 -19.60 -23.72
CA VAL A 680 -43.53 -20.88 -24.18
C VAL A 680 -43.75 -21.80 -22.99
N LYS A 681 -44.95 -22.38 -22.88
CA LYS A 681 -45.26 -23.35 -21.83
C LYS A 681 -44.39 -24.60 -22.00
N SER A 682 -43.63 -24.95 -20.96
CA SER A 682 -42.75 -26.12 -20.99
C SER A 682 -43.53 -27.45 -21.05
N SER A 683 -43.08 -28.39 -21.87
CA SER A 683 -43.56 -29.77 -21.85
C SER A 683 -42.81 -30.61 -20.81
N ALA A 684 -43.55 -31.39 -20.02
CA ALA A 684 -43.00 -32.33 -19.03
C ALA A 684 -43.01 -33.79 -19.54
N GLN A 685 -43.27 -34.01 -20.83
CA GLN A 685 -43.32 -35.36 -21.40
C GLN A 685 -41.91 -35.95 -21.56
N ILE A 686 -41.74 -37.20 -21.12
CA ILE A 686 -40.52 -37.98 -21.36
C ILE A 686 -40.58 -38.51 -22.79
N VAL A 687 -39.58 -38.14 -23.60
CA VAL A 687 -39.37 -38.66 -24.95
C VAL A 687 -38.40 -39.84 -24.87
N VAL A 688 -38.79 -40.97 -25.46
CA VAL A 688 -37.96 -42.19 -25.48
C VAL A 688 -37.44 -42.40 -26.88
N GLN A 689 -36.13 -42.24 -27.08
CA GLN A 689 -35.47 -42.57 -28.33
C GLN A 689 -35.08 -44.04 -28.34
N LEU A 690 -35.56 -44.79 -29.34
CA LEU A 690 -35.25 -46.21 -29.53
C LEU A 690 -34.29 -46.37 -30.70
N THR A 691 -33.14 -46.99 -30.46
CA THR A 691 -32.17 -47.33 -31.51
C THR A 691 -31.92 -48.84 -31.57
N PRO A 692 -31.79 -49.45 -32.76
CA PRO A 692 -31.39 -50.85 -32.88
C PRO A 692 -30.01 -51.09 -32.24
N TYR A 693 -29.87 -52.14 -31.45
CA TYR A 693 -28.62 -52.51 -30.82
C TYR A 693 -28.48 -54.04 -30.74
N ASN A 694 -27.62 -54.61 -31.60
CA ASN A 694 -27.50 -56.06 -31.83
C ASN A 694 -28.86 -56.69 -32.13
N ASP A 695 -29.25 -57.71 -31.37
CA ASP A 695 -30.54 -58.40 -31.48
C ASP A 695 -31.68 -57.71 -30.70
N GLY A 696 -31.51 -56.45 -30.26
CA GLY A 696 -32.47 -55.73 -29.41
C GLY A 696 -32.58 -54.22 -29.69
N LEU A 697 -33.17 -53.49 -28.74
CA LEU A 697 -33.32 -52.03 -28.77
C LEU A 697 -32.61 -51.38 -27.58
N ARG A 698 -31.91 -50.28 -27.80
CA ARG A 698 -31.46 -49.35 -26.76
C ARG A 698 -32.49 -48.24 -26.60
N ALA A 699 -32.89 -47.95 -25.37
CA ALA A 699 -33.78 -46.85 -25.03
C ALA A 699 -33.02 -45.75 -24.29
N GLU A 700 -33.06 -44.53 -24.82
CA GLU A 700 -32.55 -43.33 -24.17
C GLU A 700 -33.72 -42.40 -23.84
N LEU A 701 -33.80 -41.94 -22.59
CA LEU A 701 -34.91 -41.13 -22.08
C LEU A 701 -34.47 -39.67 -21.96
N PHE A 702 -35.23 -38.76 -22.57
CA PHE A 702 -34.98 -37.33 -22.57
C PHE A 702 -36.23 -36.55 -22.20
N VAL A 703 -36.04 -35.29 -21.80
CA VAL A 703 -37.13 -34.30 -21.74
C VAL A 703 -36.87 -33.29 -22.85
N GLN A 704 -37.92 -32.96 -23.62
CA GLN A 704 -37.89 -31.90 -24.62
C GLN A 704 -38.73 -30.72 -24.10
N PRO A 705 -38.12 -29.72 -23.45
CA PRO A 705 -38.86 -28.64 -22.78
C PRO A 705 -39.78 -27.85 -23.73
N PHE A 706 -39.47 -27.81 -25.03
CA PHE A 706 -40.25 -27.10 -26.05
C PHE A 706 -41.19 -27.99 -26.88
N GLY A 707 -41.31 -29.28 -26.53
CA GLY A 707 -42.12 -30.26 -27.28
C GLY A 707 -41.51 -30.70 -28.61
N GLU A 708 -42.29 -31.46 -29.40
CA GLU A 708 -41.93 -31.84 -30.77
C GLU A 708 -41.97 -30.60 -31.67
N LYS A 709 -40.79 -30.07 -32.03
CA LYS A 709 -40.62 -29.08 -33.09
C LYS A 709 -39.62 -29.58 -34.12
#